data_AF-A0A257PBH4-F1
#
_entry.id   AF-A0A257PBH4-F1
#
_cell.length_a   1.000
_cell.length_b   1.000
_cell.length_c   1.000
_cell.angle_alpha   90.00
_cell.angle_beta   90.00
_cell.angle_gamma   90.00
#
_symmetry.space_group_name_H-M   'P 1'
#
loop_
_entity.id
_entity.type
_entity.pdbx_description
1 polymer ?
#
loop_
_entity_poly.entity_id
_entity_poly.type
_entity_poly.pdbx_seq_one_letter_code
_entity_poly.pdbx_strand_id
1 'polypeptide(L)'
;MASPIQIVLNPENYEEAREVSGGGGRRDFFAHRDAEFVAHKDALLRQLDTMSGVLSAQSQGDVGYVKVILRREAWAKSHRPVASLFRNNRTPVVGGGDLGVMIVEARPGTLRQVATEIARAETYTEMRFNEYKQKNEPHPSSRKSETGAIDRIQLFSSSDRRTFSVEDAVAWLSNPMTGSGYQVELFDSLPPRSEWDRLDAGHRRLVESFVEGFTALETGVSVELLSSRRNKQPTLSIRLDKSSDQPVLRLNESPVSERRRELAVFNPDINRHARLLAFLDNHPLVRRIDLPGIVVRAAIPSTLPTRTRPNDLTIPVRDSRRTHPRMGVIDGGISEALSDWVIDRWDVLANEDIDLAHGTFIGGLAAIGRALNGAEICPEPDGTELVDVAVFPNQGNAEAFASYYPDGLPQFFDEMESAISDARARHGVRIFNMSLNVLQPAAPDRYSPYAARLDQIADANNAVIFISAGNMQAQDLRAEWPADPTAALATLVNVRNDGLLTPAESARNVTVAALNPPGHAGWVPFAPARYSRRGPGLRAGVKPDLAHVGGAGSPNSPLGHGLFSILPDGTIIDGCGTSYASPLVAKTAAVLDHAIEGEVSRETLIGLLVHHAEVPLPLQVKALVPIARHMVGFGMPPSADRILETGDHAITLVFASRIRRDQQINFRFPWPAS
;
A
#
# COMPACT_ATOMS: atom_id res chain seq x y z
N MET A 1 -21.89 -9.57 33.51
CA MET A 1 -22.26 -10.67 32.62
C MET A 1 -21.85 -10.30 31.21
N ALA A 2 -20.99 -11.11 30.58
CA ALA A 2 -20.59 -10.91 29.21
C ALA A 2 -21.81 -10.77 28.29
N SER A 3 -21.79 -9.74 27.44
CA SER A 3 -22.85 -9.47 26.47
C SER A 3 -22.29 -9.70 25.07
N PRO A 4 -22.89 -10.57 24.23
CA PRO A 4 -22.38 -10.79 22.89
C PRO A 4 -22.56 -9.55 22.01
N ILE A 5 -21.67 -9.37 21.03
CA ILE A 5 -21.83 -8.35 19.98
C ILE A 5 -23.20 -8.47 19.29
N GLN A 6 -23.86 -7.34 19.02
CA GLN A 6 -25.18 -7.34 18.40
C GLN A 6 -25.07 -7.06 16.91
N ILE A 7 -25.37 -8.08 16.09
CA ILE A 7 -25.38 -7.98 14.64
C ILE A 7 -26.74 -7.45 14.18
N VAL A 8 -26.73 -6.34 13.44
CA VAL A 8 -27.95 -5.73 12.89
C VAL A 8 -28.30 -6.40 11.56
N LEU A 9 -29.20 -7.39 11.60
CA LEU A 9 -29.57 -8.23 10.46
C LEU A 9 -30.31 -7.50 9.33
N ASN A 10 -30.95 -6.36 9.61
CA ASN A 10 -31.67 -5.54 8.63
C ASN A 10 -31.04 -4.13 8.51
N PRO A 11 -29.77 -4.00 8.08
CA PRO A 11 -29.08 -2.71 8.03
C PRO A 11 -29.67 -1.80 6.94
N GLU A 12 -30.27 -2.40 5.90
CA GLU A 12 -31.03 -1.74 4.84
C GLU A 12 -32.10 -0.76 5.37
N ASN A 13 -32.71 -1.06 6.52
CA ASN A 13 -33.76 -0.24 7.14
C ASN A 13 -33.25 1.11 7.68
N TYR A 14 -31.94 1.30 7.72
CA TYR A 14 -31.29 2.55 8.12
C TYR A 14 -30.69 3.31 6.93
N GLU A 15 -30.84 2.82 5.69
CA GLU A 15 -30.45 3.53 4.48
C GLU A 15 -31.49 4.61 4.11
N GLU A 16 -31.05 5.86 4.08
CA GLU A 16 -31.87 7.00 3.64
C GLU A 16 -31.16 7.77 2.51
N ALA A 17 -31.92 8.60 1.78
CA ALA A 17 -31.35 9.50 0.78
C ALA A 17 -30.39 10.48 1.47
N ARG A 18 -29.19 10.67 0.91
CA ARG A 18 -28.16 11.48 1.54
C ARG A 18 -28.59 12.95 1.67
N GLU A 19 -28.51 13.51 2.86
CA GLU A 19 -28.75 14.93 3.06
C GLU A 19 -27.66 15.77 2.37
N VAL A 20 -28.04 16.41 1.26
CA VAL A 20 -27.13 17.28 0.47
C VAL A 20 -27.01 18.65 1.16
N SER A 21 -26.38 18.65 2.33
CA SER A 21 -25.86 19.85 2.96
C SER A 21 -24.92 20.58 1.98
N GLY A 22 -25.14 21.88 1.82
CA GLY A 22 -24.60 22.65 0.70
C GLY A 22 -23.08 22.58 0.57
N GLY A 23 -22.59 22.39 -0.66
CA GLY A 23 -21.16 22.33 -0.94
C GLY A 23 -20.40 23.57 -0.45
N GLY A 24 -19.22 23.36 0.13
CA GLY A 24 -18.43 24.39 0.79
C GLY A 24 -18.27 25.67 -0.05
N GLY A 25 -18.64 26.81 0.55
CA GLY A 25 -18.76 28.09 -0.15
C GLY A 25 -17.46 28.59 -0.80
N ARG A 26 -17.63 29.46 -1.80
CA ARG A 26 -16.50 30.13 -2.47
C ARG A 26 -15.73 30.98 -1.46
N ARG A 27 -14.42 30.76 -1.39
CA ARG A 27 -13.51 31.49 -0.48
C ARG A 27 -12.65 32.47 -1.27
N ASP A 28 -12.52 33.70 -0.78
CA ASP A 28 -11.53 34.64 -1.30
C ASP A 28 -10.22 34.46 -0.51
N PHE A 29 -9.22 33.89 -1.16
CA PHE A 29 -7.89 33.66 -0.58
C PHE A 29 -7.05 34.95 -0.49
N PHE A 30 -7.52 36.01 -1.14
CA PHE A 30 -6.89 37.33 -1.18
C PHE A 30 -7.85 38.43 -0.68
N ALA A 31 -8.81 38.09 0.18
CA ALA A 31 -9.71 39.06 0.79
C ALA A 31 -8.92 40.23 1.43
N HIS A 32 -9.23 41.45 1.01
CA HIS A 32 -8.57 42.70 1.41
C HIS A 32 -7.09 42.82 0.98
N ARG A 33 -6.61 41.96 0.08
CA ARG A 33 -5.22 41.90 -0.42
C ARG A 33 -5.18 41.95 -1.95
N ASP A 34 -5.99 42.85 -2.50
CA ASP A 34 -6.30 42.91 -3.92
C ASP A 34 -5.09 43.20 -4.83
N ALA A 35 -4.11 43.99 -4.36
CA ALA A 35 -2.85 44.20 -5.08
C ALA A 35 -2.01 42.92 -5.20
N GLU A 36 -2.00 42.07 -4.16
CA GLU A 36 -1.35 40.74 -4.24
C GLU A 36 -2.11 39.83 -5.22
N PHE A 37 -3.45 39.90 -5.24
CA PHE A 37 -4.26 39.12 -6.17
C PHE A 37 -3.99 39.49 -7.63
N VAL A 38 -3.83 40.79 -7.95
CA VAL A 38 -3.46 41.24 -9.30
C VAL A 38 -2.09 40.70 -9.69
N ALA A 39 -1.06 40.86 -8.84
CA ALA A 39 0.28 40.34 -9.13
C ALA A 39 0.31 38.81 -9.29
N HIS A 40 -0.46 38.08 -8.49
CA HIS A 40 -0.65 36.63 -8.56
C HIS A 40 -1.36 36.20 -9.86
N LYS A 41 -2.48 36.85 -10.20
CA LYS A 41 -3.24 36.66 -11.44
C LYS A 41 -2.34 36.82 -12.67
N ASP A 42 -1.55 37.88 -12.72
CA ASP A 42 -0.64 38.14 -13.84
C ASP A 42 0.51 37.12 -13.91
N ALA A 43 0.97 36.58 -12.77
CA ALA A 43 1.94 35.50 -12.74
C ALA A 43 1.36 34.19 -13.30
N LEU A 44 0.12 33.84 -12.95
CA LEU A 44 -0.58 32.67 -13.51
C LEU A 44 -0.82 32.82 -15.03
N LEU A 45 -1.13 34.03 -15.50
CA LEU A 45 -1.29 34.31 -16.93
C LEU A 45 0.03 34.11 -17.70
N ARG A 46 1.16 34.63 -17.18
CA ARG A 46 2.49 34.39 -17.78
C ARG A 46 2.89 32.92 -17.76
N GLN A 47 2.56 32.17 -16.70
CA GLN A 47 2.77 30.71 -16.66
C GLN A 47 1.98 30.00 -17.77
N LEU A 48 0.68 30.30 -17.90
CA LEU A 48 -0.19 29.68 -18.91
C LEU A 48 0.26 29.97 -20.35
N ASP A 49 0.68 31.21 -20.63
CA ASP A 49 1.21 31.60 -21.94
C ASP A 49 2.53 30.87 -22.27
N THR A 50 3.48 30.86 -21.32
CA THR A 50 4.76 30.13 -21.45
C THR A 50 4.53 28.64 -21.76
N MET A 51 3.65 27.98 -21.02
CA MET A 51 3.32 26.56 -21.25
C MET A 51 2.58 26.35 -22.58
N SER A 52 1.70 27.27 -22.98
CA SER A 52 1.06 27.24 -24.30
C SER A 52 2.07 27.38 -25.43
N GLY A 53 3.15 28.15 -25.24
CA GLY A 53 4.26 28.25 -26.19
C GLY A 53 5.02 26.94 -26.32
N VAL A 54 5.43 26.35 -25.20
CA VAL A 54 6.16 25.05 -25.18
C VAL A 54 5.33 23.93 -25.83
N LEU A 55 4.05 23.78 -25.47
CA LEU A 55 3.18 22.77 -26.09
C LEU A 55 2.88 23.03 -27.58
N SER A 56 3.05 24.27 -28.07
CA SER A 56 2.93 24.58 -29.50
C SER A 56 4.18 24.22 -30.31
N ALA A 57 5.33 24.06 -29.66
CA ALA A 57 6.62 23.72 -30.27
C ALA A 57 7.00 22.24 -30.12
N GLN A 58 6.13 21.44 -29.48
CA GLN A 58 6.36 20.04 -29.15
C GLN A 58 6.19 19.12 -30.37
N SER A 59 7.17 18.26 -30.67
CA SER A 59 7.14 17.37 -31.85
C SER A 59 6.28 16.11 -31.68
N GLN A 60 5.88 15.81 -30.44
CA GLN A 60 4.99 14.71 -30.05
C GLN A 60 3.49 15.05 -30.17
N GLY A 61 3.14 16.20 -30.76
CA GLY A 61 1.75 16.67 -30.87
C GLY A 61 1.41 17.77 -29.85
N ASP A 62 0.16 18.25 -29.86
CA ASP A 62 -0.28 19.41 -29.06
C ASP A 62 -0.73 19.06 -27.63
N VAL A 63 -0.72 17.78 -27.26
CA VAL A 63 -1.12 17.25 -25.95
C VAL A 63 0.06 17.24 -24.98
N GLY A 64 -0.15 17.72 -23.76
CA GLY A 64 0.78 17.55 -22.66
C GLY A 64 0.11 17.68 -21.30
N TYR A 65 0.88 17.54 -20.23
CA TYR A 65 0.36 17.45 -18.87
C TYR A 65 0.87 18.58 -17.96
N VAL A 66 -0.02 19.11 -17.14
CA VAL A 66 0.22 20.33 -16.36
C VAL A 66 -0.14 20.10 -14.89
N LYS A 67 0.79 20.44 -13.99
CA LYS A 67 0.63 20.42 -12.54
C LYS A 67 0.01 21.75 -12.09
N VAL A 68 -1.23 21.67 -11.61
CA VAL A 68 -1.94 22.77 -10.92
C VAL A 68 -1.73 22.59 -9.42
N ILE A 69 -0.89 23.44 -8.83
CA ILE A 69 -0.55 23.37 -7.41
C ILE A 69 -1.46 24.31 -6.64
N LEU A 70 -2.18 23.79 -5.64
CA LEU A 70 -3.10 24.54 -4.79
C LEU A 70 -2.41 25.01 -3.51
N ARG A 71 -2.79 26.21 -3.04
CA ARG A 71 -2.37 26.73 -1.73
C ARG A 71 -2.80 25.77 -0.62
N ARG A 72 -2.03 25.71 0.48
CA ARG A 72 -2.32 24.85 1.64
C ARG A 72 -3.74 25.04 2.20
N GLU A 73 -4.23 26.26 2.14
CA GLU A 73 -5.58 26.64 2.56
C GLU A 73 -6.71 26.21 1.59
N ALA A 74 -6.35 25.77 0.38
CA ALA A 74 -7.25 25.37 -0.70
C ALA A 74 -7.24 23.85 -0.97
N TRP A 75 -6.62 23.04 -0.11
CA TRP A 75 -6.54 21.59 -0.27
C TRP A 75 -7.89 20.85 -0.15
N ALA A 76 -8.93 21.51 0.38
CA ALA A 76 -10.28 20.94 0.46
C ALA A 76 -10.89 20.67 -0.93
N LYS A 77 -11.62 19.56 -1.08
CA LYS A 77 -12.22 19.14 -2.36
C LYS A 77 -13.13 20.22 -3.00
N SER A 78 -13.76 21.07 -2.18
CA SER A 78 -14.61 22.19 -2.59
C SER A 78 -13.86 23.39 -3.19
N HIS A 79 -12.53 23.47 -3.03
CA HIS A 79 -11.70 24.58 -3.54
C HIS A 79 -10.88 24.19 -4.78
N ARG A 80 -11.12 22.99 -5.35
CA ARG A 80 -10.48 22.55 -6.60
C ARG A 80 -10.96 23.43 -7.77
N PRO A 81 -10.07 24.01 -8.59
CA PRO A 81 -10.43 24.99 -9.62
C PRO A 81 -10.99 24.35 -10.90
N VAL A 82 -12.03 23.53 -10.78
CA VAL A 82 -12.59 22.71 -11.87
C VAL A 82 -13.96 23.20 -12.38
N ALA A 83 -14.56 24.22 -11.76
CA ALA A 83 -15.89 24.72 -12.10
C ALA A 83 -15.86 25.88 -13.12
N SER A 84 -14.79 26.66 -13.17
CA SER A 84 -14.58 27.78 -14.11
C SER A 84 -13.30 27.63 -14.92
N LEU A 85 -12.21 27.22 -14.26
CA LEU A 85 -10.88 27.16 -14.87
C LEU A 85 -10.65 25.81 -15.58
N PHE A 86 -10.37 24.76 -14.81
CA PHE A 86 -10.00 23.43 -15.30
C PHE A 86 -11.21 22.49 -15.46
N ARG A 87 -12.11 22.86 -16.38
CA ARG A 87 -13.32 22.08 -16.67
C ARG A 87 -12.97 20.79 -17.41
N ASN A 88 -13.69 19.70 -17.11
CA ASN A 88 -13.43 18.37 -17.68
C ASN A 88 -13.54 18.31 -19.23
N ASN A 89 -14.29 19.22 -19.86
CA ASN A 89 -14.41 19.34 -21.31
C ASN A 89 -13.39 20.32 -21.95
N ARG A 90 -12.35 20.73 -21.20
CA ARG A 90 -11.30 21.67 -21.62
C ARG A 90 -9.92 21.16 -21.22
N THR A 91 -9.77 20.75 -19.96
CA THR A 91 -8.52 20.28 -19.36
C THR A 91 -8.89 19.22 -18.30
N PRO A 92 -9.16 17.97 -18.71
CA PRO A 92 -9.59 16.91 -17.81
C PRO A 92 -8.53 16.59 -16.76
N VAL A 93 -8.99 16.22 -15.56
CA VAL A 93 -8.12 15.86 -14.43
C VAL A 93 -7.70 14.41 -14.56
N VAL A 94 -6.49 14.18 -15.10
CA VAL A 94 -5.92 12.85 -15.36
C VAL A 94 -5.22 12.24 -14.14
N GLY A 95 -5.01 13.02 -13.07
CA GLY A 95 -4.48 12.48 -11.82
C GLY A 95 -4.20 13.53 -10.75
N GLY A 96 -3.52 13.08 -9.71
CA GLY A 96 -2.87 13.92 -8.71
C GLY A 96 -1.40 13.56 -8.57
N GLY A 97 -0.71 14.33 -7.73
CA GLY A 97 0.57 13.98 -7.14
C GLY A 97 0.49 14.21 -5.63
N ASP A 98 1.45 14.97 -5.10
CA ASP A 98 1.49 15.41 -3.71
C ASP A 98 0.20 16.14 -3.25
N LEU A 99 -0.01 16.27 -1.93
CA LEU A 99 -1.25 16.84 -1.38
C LEU A 99 -1.43 18.31 -1.83
N GLY A 100 -2.51 18.56 -2.57
CA GLY A 100 -2.77 19.86 -3.20
C GLY A 100 -2.30 19.97 -4.66
N VAL A 101 -1.65 18.94 -5.22
CA VAL A 101 -1.24 18.90 -6.62
C VAL A 101 -2.27 18.13 -7.45
N MET A 102 -2.90 18.85 -8.37
CA MET A 102 -3.76 18.30 -9.42
C MET A 102 -2.97 18.22 -10.73
N ILE A 103 -3.17 17.16 -11.52
CA ILE A 103 -2.58 17.04 -12.87
C ILE A 103 -3.70 17.00 -13.90
N VAL A 104 -3.60 17.85 -14.91
CA VAL A 104 -4.55 17.96 -16.02
C VAL A 104 -3.89 17.67 -17.35
N GLU A 105 -4.65 17.09 -18.29
CA GLU A 105 -4.33 17.19 -19.72
C GLU A 105 -4.50 18.65 -20.16
N ALA A 106 -3.61 19.11 -21.04
CA ALA A 106 -3.57 20.47 -21.54
C ALA A 106 -3.12 20.51 -22.99
N ARG A 107 -3.63 21.52 -23.72
CA ARG A 107 -3.26 21.85 -25.09
C ARG A 107 -3.12 23.37 -25.22
N PRO A 108 -2.36 23.91 -26.20
CA PRO A 108 -2.23 25.36 -26.41
C PRO A 108 -3.58 26.09 -26.50
N GLY A 109 -4.55 25.51 -27.22
CA GLY A 109 -5.90 26.06 -27.33
C GLY A 109 -6.64 26.10 -25.99
N THR A 110 -6.49 25.08 -25.15
CA THR A 110 -7.25 24.96 -23.90
C THR A 110 -6.61 25.73 -22.75
N LEU A 111 -5.28 25.83 -22.70
CA LEU A 111 -4.56 26.73 -21.79
C LEU A 111 -4.92 28.21 -22.04
N ARG A 112 -5.02 28.64 -23.30
CA ARG A 112 -5.48 30.00 -23.65
C ARG A 112 -6.93 30.27 -23.20
N GLN A 113 -7.80 29.25 -23.18
CA GLN A 113 -9.13 29.38 -22.58
C GLN A 113 -9.10 29.48 -21.05
N VAL A 114 -8.22 28.74 -20.36
CA VAL A 114 -8.01 28.90 -18.90
C VAL A 114 -7.51 30.31 -18.60
N ALA A 115 -6.54 30.81 -19.35
CA ALA A 115 -6.03 32.18 -19.22
C ALA A 115 -7.14 33.22 -19.44
N THR A 116 -8.03 33.00 -20.41
CA THR A 116 -9.20 33.87 -20.63
C THR A 116 -10.15 33.91 -19.42
N GLU A 117 -10.38 32.79 -18.75
CA GLU A 117 -11.21 32.76 -17.54
C GLU A 117 -10.50 33.32 -16.30
N ILE A 118 -9.18 33.18 -16.18
CA ILE A 118 -8.37 33.87 -15.14
C ILE A 118 -8.38 35.39 -15.37
N ALA A 119 -8.21 35.85 -16.61
CA ALA A 119 -8.27 37.27 -16.98
C ALA A 119 -9.62 37.91 -16.57
N ARG A 120 -10.71 37.14 -16.65
CA ARG A 120 -12.07 37.49 -16.23
C ARG A 120 -12.34 37.44 -14.72
N ALA A 121 -11.36 37.07 -13.89
CA ALA A 121 -11.48 37.19 -12.43
C ALA A 121 -11.42 38.66 -11.99
N GLU A 122 -12.37 39.08 -11.16
CA GLU A 122 -12.45 40.42 -10.59
C GLU A 122 -11.26 40.73 -9.66
N THR A 123 -10.73 41.94 -9.77
CA THR A 123 -9.45 42.33 -9.15
C THR A 123 -9.60 43.02 -7.79
N TYR A 124 -10.81 43.11 -7.26
CA TYR A 124 -11.12 43.75 -5.98
C TYR A 124 -11.88 42.79 -5.05
N THR A 125 -11.93 43.07 -3.76
CA THR A 125 -12.67 42.27 -2.78
C THR A 125 -14.14 42.69 -2.76
N GLU A 126 -14.99 41.92 -3.47
CA GLU A 126 -16.45 42.07 -3.38
C GLU A 126 -16.92 41.66 -1.98
N MET A 127 -17.64 42.55 -1.30
CA MET A 127 -18.21 42.34 0.03
C MET A 127 -19.73 42.24 -0.04
N ARG A 128 -20.31 41.24 0.61
CA ARG A 128 -21.77 41.05 0.67
C ARG A 128 -22.24 40.90 2.11
N PHE A 129 -23.36 41.51 2.45
CA PHE A 129 -23.98 41.34 3.76
C PHE A 129 -24.56 39.93 3.90
N ASN A 130 -24.21 39.25 4.99
CA ASN A 130 -24.74 37.94 5.37
C ASN A 130 -25.77 38.13 6.50
N GLU A 131 -27.05 38.06 6.15
CA GLU A 131 -28.18 38.31 7.06
C GLU A 131 -28.19 37.35 8.27
N TYR A 132 -27.79 36.08 8.09
CA TYR A 132 -27.71 35.11 9.18
C TYR A 132 -26.61 35.41 10.20
N LYS A 133 -25.55 36.12 9.79
CA LYS A 133 -24.42 36.51 10.65
C LYS A 133 -24.41 38.00 11.02
N GLN A 134 -25.35 38.78 10.48
CA GLN A 134 -25.42 40.25 10.60
C GLN A 134 -24.08 40.95 10.30
N LYS A 135 -23.35 40.48 9.26
CA LYS A 135 -21.99 40.95 8.95
C LYS A 135 -21.72 40.95 7.44
N ASN A 136 -20.94 41.92 6.98
CA ASN A 136 -20.33 41.89 5.64
C ASN A 136 -19.21 40.84 5.58
N GLU A 137 -19.29 39.91 4.62
CA GLU A 137 -18.28 38.88 4.35
C GLU A 137 -17.79 38.97 2.89
N PRO A 138 -16.52 38.59 2.59
CA PRO A 138 -16.04 38.50 1.21
C PRO A 138 -16.85 37.48 0.40
N HIS A 139 -17.31 37.89 -0.79
CA HIS A 139 -18.22 37.13 -1.64
C HIS A 139 -17.66 37.08 -3.08
N PRO A 140 -16.61 36.27 -3.33
CA PRO A 140 -15.96 36.22 -4.63
C PRO A 140 -16.79 35.49 -5.68
N SER A 141 -16.57 35.82 -6.95
CA SER A 141 -16.97 34.97 -8.06
C SER A 141 -16.23 33.63 -8.01
N SER A 142 -16.75 32.65 -8.77
CA SER A 142 -16.06 31.37 -8.93
C SER A 142 -14.67 31.57 -9.57
N ARG A 143 -14.49 32.58 -10.42
CA ARG A 143 -13.20 32.88 -11.05
C ARG A 143 -12.17 33.39 -10.06
N LYS A 144 -12.50 34.38 -9.21
CA LYS A 144 -11.55 34.87 -8.18
C LYS A 144 -11.25 33.79 -7.15
N SER A 145 -12.25 33.04 -6.70
CA SER A 145 -12.06 31.94 -5.74
C SER A 145 -11.14 30.84 -6.31
N GLU A 146 -11.38 30.38 -7.54
CA GLU A 146 -10.57 29.35 -8.20
C GLU A 146 -9.16 29.84 -8.58
N THR A 147 -9.01 31.11 -9.02
CA THR A 147 -7.70 31.72 -9.31
C THR A 147 -6.89 31.91 -8.03
N GLY A 148 -7.54 32.30 -6.93
CA GLY A 148 -6.93 32.49 -5.63
C GLY A 148 -6.58 31.19 -4.91
N ALA A 149 -7.28 30.08 -5.22
CA ALA A 149 -6.99 28.75 -4.69
C ALA A 149 -5.64 28.19 -5.21
N ILE A 150 -5.24 28.61 -6.40
CA ILE A 150 -3.98 28.20 -7.05
C ILE A 150 -2.79 28.91 -6.39
N ASP A 151 -1.71 28.19 -6.20
CA ASP A 151 -0.39 28.70 -5.83
C ASP A 151 0.44 29.00 -7.09
N ARG A 152 0.56 28.01 -7.96
CA ARG A 152 1.25 28.10 -9.27
C ARG A 152 0.80 26.99 -10.22
N ILE A 153 1.06 27.20 -11.50
CA ILE A 153 0.81 26.22 -12.56
C ILE A 153 2.12 26.01 -13.34
N GLN A 154 2.49 24.76 -13.59
CA GLN A 154 3.74 24.42 -14.29
C GLN A 154 3.59 23.10 -15.07
N LEU A 155 4.34 22.95 -16.17
CA LEU A 155 4.38 21.71 -16.95
C LEU A 155 4.89 20.52 -16.11
N PHE A 156 4.50 19.32 -16.52
CA PHE A 156 5.05 18.06 -16.03
C PHE A 156 6.39 17.78 -16.73
N SER A 157 7.46 17.58 -15.95
CA SER A 157 8.86 17.57 -16.41
C SER A 157 9.55 16.24 -16.10
N SER A 158 10.75 16.02 -16.67
CA SER A 158 11.58 14.84 -16.39
C SER A 158 11.82 14.59 -14.90
N SER A 159 12.00 15.66 -14.13
CA SER A 159 12.14 15.66 -12.66
C SER A 159 10.94 15.09 -11.89
N ASP A 160 9.76 14.96 -12.51
CA ASP A 160 8.59 14.33 -11.88
C ASP A 160 8.53 12.81 -12.16
N ARG A 161 9.33 12.30 -13.11
CA ARG A 161 9.17 10.96 -13.67
C ARG A 161 9.99 9.90 -12.96
N ARG A 162 11.21 10.22 -12.51
CA ARG A 162 12.12 9.28 -11.81
C ARG A 162 12.96 9.96 -10.73
N THR A 163 13.49 9.15 -9.82
CA THR A 163 14.30 9.61 -8.66
C THR A 163 15.63 8.85 -8.50
N PHE A 164 16.10 8.15 -9.54
CA PHE A 164 17.32 7.33 -9.56
C PHE A 164 18.27 7.75 -10.69
N SER A 165 19.57 7.48 -10.56
CA SER A 165 20.55 7.68 -11.64
C SER A 165 20.51 6.54 -12.69
N VAL A 166 21.22 6.70 -13.81
CA VAL A 166 21.29 5.63 -14.84
C VAL A 166 22.11 4.45 -14.29
N GLU A 167 23.13 4.78 -13.51
CA GLU A 167 24.08 3.91 -12.85
C GLU A 167 23.38 3.05 -11.78
N ASP A 168 22.57 3.69 -10.91
CA ASP A 168 21.73 2.97 -9.94
C ASP A 168 20.76 2.01 -10.64
N ALA A 169 20.15 2.45 -11.75
CA ALA A 169 19.19 1.66 -12.50
C ALA A 169 19.84 0.43 -13.15
N VAL A 170 21.02 0.57 -13.76
CA VAL A 170 21.76 -0.57 -14.34
C VAL A 170 22.21 -1.53 -13.25
N ALA A 171 22.73 -1.02 -12.12
CA ALA A 171 23.13 -1.85 -10.99
C ALA A 171 21.94 -2.64 -10.40
N TRP A 172 20.76 -2.01 -10.28
CA TRP A 172 19.56 -2.65 -9.76
C TRP A 172 18.95 -3.67 -10.73
N LEU A 173 18.76 -3.31 -12.00
CA LEU A 173 18.19 -4.19 -13.04
C LEU A 173 19.12 -5.37 -13.41
N SER A 174 20.40 -5.30 -13.05
CA SER A 174 21.33 -6.44 -13.13
C SER A 174 20.97 -7.59 -12.18
N ASN A 175 20.14 -7.38 -11.17
CA ASN A 175 19.63 -8.45 -10.31
C ASN A 175 18.45 -9.18 -11.00
N PRO A 176 18.55 -10.49 -11.30
CA PRO A 176 17.48 -11.24 -12.00
C PRO A 176 16.11 -11.20 -11.31
N MET A 177 16.04 -11.08 -9.97
CA MET A 177 14.78 -11.00 -9.22
C MET A 177 13.89 -9.80 -9.62
N THR A 178 14.46 -8.82 -10.32
CA THR A 178 13.74 -7.63 -10.81
C THR A 178 12.95 -7.87 -12.10
N GLY A 179 13.19 -8.98 -12.82
CA GLY A 179 12.76 -9.15 -14.22
C GLY A 179 13.55 -8.27 -15.21
N SER A 180 14.53 -7.49 -14.75
CA SER A 180 15.45 -6.63 -15.52
C SER A 180 14.78 -5.61 -16.47
N GLY A 181 13.54 -5.21 -16.20
CA GLY A 181 12.80 -4.19 -16.95
C GLY A 181 12.39 -2.99 -16.10
N TYR A 182 12.41 -1.79 -16.69
CA TYR A 182 11.81 -0.58 -16.10
C TYR A 182 10.30 -0.68 -16.04
N GLN A 183 9.68 -0.17 -14.97
CA GLN A 183 8.22 -0.04 -14.87
C GLN A 183 7.80 1.37 -15.28
N VAL A 184 7.16 1.53 -16.43
CA VAL A 184 6.80 2.83 -17.00
C VAL A 184 5.30 3.06 -16.93
N GLU A 185 4.87 3.99 -16.07
CA GLU A 185 3.49 4.44 -15.95
C GLU A 185 3.21 5.49 -17.04
N LEU A 186 2.07 5.38 -17.74
CA LEU A 186 1.63 6.38 -18.72
C LEU A 186 0.44 7.19 -18.19
N PHE A 187 0.23 8.37 -18.77
CA PHE A 187 -0.96 9.19 -18.48
C PHE A 187 -2.25 8.63 -19.11
N ASP A 188 -2.14 7.91 -20.22
CA ASP A 188 -3.26 7.25 -20.92
C ASP A 188 -2.81 5.89 -21.48
N SER A 189 -3.79 5.03 -21.72
CA SER A 189 -3.69 3.77 -22.45
C SER A 189 -3.13 3.93 -23.86
N LEU A 190 -2.37 2.94 -24.32
CA LEU A 190 -2.01 2.81 -25.74
C LEU A 190 -3.10 1.96 -26.42
N PRO A 191 -3.99 2.55 -27.23
CA PRO A 191 -5.01 1.76 -27.91
C PRO A 191 -4.39 0.84 -28.97
N PRO A 192 -5.05 -0.28 -29.31
CA PRO A 192 -4.62 -1.14 -30.40
C PRO A 192 -4.46 -0.35 -31.70
N ARG A 193 -3.47 -0.73 -32.53
CA ARG A 193 -3.14 0.00 -33.78
C ARG A 193 -4.33 0.12 -34.76
N SER A 194 -5.31 -0.76 -34.65
CA SER A 194 -6.58 -0.76 -35.38
C SER A 194 -7.60 0.30 -34.92
N GLU A 195 -7.29 1.08 -33.88
CA GLU A 195 -8.17 2.14 -33.33
C GLU A 195 -7.52 3.54 -33.34
N TRP A 196 -6.30 3.67 -33.88
CA TRP A 196 -5.58 4.95 -34.00
C TRP A 196 -6.23 5.92 -35.00
N ASP A 197 -7.18 5.44 -35.80
CA ASP A 197 -8.06 6.23 -36.66
C ASP A 197 -9.17 6.97 -35.88
N ARG A 198 -9.51 6.51 -34.66
CA ARG A 198 -10.50 7.13 -33.77
C ARG A 198 -9.92 8.23 -32.89
N LEU A 199 -8.59 8.31 -32.78
CA LEU A 199 -7.89 9.35 -32.03
C LEU A 199 -7.90 10.68 -32.78
N ASP A 200 -8.04 11.80 -32.05
CA ASP A 200 -7.76 13.11 -32.62
C ASP A 200 -6.26 13.27 -32.95
N ALA A 201 -5.92 14.20 -33.83
CA ALA A 201 -4.55 14.37 -34.34
C ALA A 201 -3.49 14.59 -33.24
N GLY A 202 -3.84 15.19 -32.10
CA GLY A 202 -2.93 15.39 -30.98
C GLY A 202 -2.63 14.09 -30.24
N HIS A 203 -3.66 13.37 -29.80
CA HIS A 203 -3.49 12.06 -29.17
C HIS A 203 -2.89 11.03 -30.12
N ARG A 204 -3.27 11.04 -31.39
CA ARG A 204 -2.70 10.18 -32.42
C ARG A 204 -1.19 10.41 -32.57
N ARG A 205 -0.74 11.67 -32.70
CA ARG A 205 0.70 11.98 -32.82
C ARG A 205 1.46 11.62 -31.54
N LEU A 206 0.83 11.76 -30.37
CA LEU A 206 1.41 11.37 -29.08
C LEU A 206 1.66 9.86 -29.00
N VAL A 207 0.72 9.05 -29.47
CA VAL A 207 0.86 7.57 -29.54
C VAL A 207 1.86 7.15 -30.63
N GLU A 208 1.77 7.73 -31.83
CA GLU A 208 2.72 7.48 -32.93
C GLU A 208 4.16 7.77 -32.51
N SER A 209 4.42 8.94 -31.93
CA SER A 209 5.77 9.33 -31.48
C SER A 209 6.30 8.52 -30.29
N PHE A 210 5.42 7.89 -29.50
CA PHE A 210 5.87 6.97 -28.44
C PHE A 210 6.38 5.65 -29.04
N VAL A 211 5.67 5.11 -30.03
CA VAL A 211 6.07 3.87 -30.71
C VAL A 211 7.30 4.09 -31.60
N GLU A 212 7.35 5.19 -32.36
CA GLU A 212 8.53 5.61 -33.13
C GLU A 212 9.79 5.72 -32.26
N GLY A 213 9.65 6.21 -31.02
CA GLY A 213 10.75 6.37 -30.08
C GLY A 213 11.45 5.07 -29.69
N PHE A 214 10.72 3.95 -29.60
CA PHE A 214 11.35 2.64 -29.40
C PHE A 214 12.05 2.12 -30.65
N THR A 215 11.50 2.36 -31.84
CA THR A 215 12.17 2.02 -33.11
C THR A 215 13.50 2.77 -33.27
N ALA A 216 13.62 3.98 -32.72
CA ALA A 216 14.86 4.76 -32.71
C ALA A 216 15.95 4.24 -31.73
N LEU A 217 15.67 3.21 -30.91
CA LEU A 217 16.63 2.58 -29.98
C LEU A 217 17.33 1.33 -30.56
N GLU A 218 17.21 1.13 -31.88
CA GLU A 218 17.92 0.16 -32.73
C GLU A 218 17.45 -1.30 -32.60
N THR A 219 17.88 -2.03 -31.58
CA THR A 219 17.62 -3.48 -31.40
C THR A 219 17.55 -3.88 -29.93
N GLY A 220 17.14 -5.09 -29.58
CA GLY A 220 17.22 -5.61 -28.20
C GLY A 220 16.49 -4.73 -27.18
N VAL A 221 15.25 -4.39 -27.52
CA VAL A 221 14.29 -3.67 -26.67
C VAL A 221 13.00 -4.45 -26.65
N SER A 222 12.53 -4.82 -25.45
CA SER A 222 11.25 -5.49 -25.23
C SER A 222 10.34 -4.59 -24.40
N VAL A 223 9.11 -4.38 -24.87
CA VAL A 223 8.08 -3.53 -24.22
C VAL A 223 6.82 -4.37 -24.07
N GLU A 224 6.34 -4.57 -22.84
CA GLU A 224 5.18 -5.41 -22.55
C GLU A 224 4.19 -4.73 -21.60
N LEU A 225 2.89 -4.90 -21.82
CA LEU A 225 1.85 -4.38 -20.94
C LEU A 225 1.75 -5.19 -19.63
N LEU A 226 2.04 -4.55 -18.49
CA LEU A 226 1.77 -5.13 -17.17
C LEU A 226 0.27 -5.07 -16.90
N SER A 227 -0.40 -6.19 -17.16
CA SER A 227 -1.84 -6.38 -17.03
C SER A 227 -2.37 -6.00 -15.66
N SER A 228 -3.30 -5.03 -15.61
CA SER A 228 -4.02 -4.66 -14.39
C SER A 228 -5.47 -4.37 -14.74
N ARG A 229 -6.32 -5.39 -14.57
CA ARG A 229 -7.74 -5.45 -15.00
C ARG A 229 -8.67 -4.36 -14.43
N ARG A 230 -8.15 -3.42 -13.63
CA ARG A 230 -8.88 -2.31 -12.99
C ARG A 230 -8.14 -0.96 -12.96
N ASN A 231 -6.86 -0.87 -13.35
CA ASN A 231 -6.15 0.41 -13.31
C ASN A 231 -6.57 1.33 -14.46
N LYS A 232 -6.68 2.63 -14.17
CA LYS A 232 -6.88 3.68 -15.19
C LYS A 232 -5.57 4.23 -15.78
N GLN A 233 -4.44 3.87 -15.18
CA GLN A 233 -3.10 4.25 -15.63
C GLN A 233 -2.38 2.94 -15.99
N PRO A 234 -2.01 2.73 -17.28
CA PRO A 234 -1.32 1.53 -17.68
C PRO A 234 0.12 1.56 -17.14
N THR A 235 0.73 0.40 -17.02
CA THR A 235 2.16 0.28 -16.74
C THR A 235 2.79 -0.66 -17.76
N LEU A 236 3.92 -0.27 -18.33
CA LEU A 236 4.71 -1.10 -19.23
C LEU A 236 5.93 -1.64 -18.49
N SER A 237 6.31 -2.88 -18.77
CA SER A 237 7.67 -3.37 -18.53
C SER A 237 8.51 -3.04 -19.76
N ILE A 238 9.68 -2.42 -19.57
CA ILE A 238 10.60 -2.05 -20.64
C ILE A 238 12.00 -2.56 -20.34
N ARG A 239 12.43 -3.61 -21.05
CA ARG A 239 13.70 -4.31 -20.85
C ARG A 239 14.66 -4.04 -22.00
N LEU A 240 15.94 -3.88 -21.66
CA LEU A 240 17.05 -3.83 -22.61
C LEU A 240 17.83 -5.14 -22.53
N ASP A 241 18.01 -5.77 -23.69
CA ASP A 241 18.64 -7.07 -23.82
C ASP A 241 19.76 -7.06 -24.88
N LYS A 242 20.48 -8.18 -24.97
CA LYS A 242 21.64 -8.37 -25.85
C LYS A 242 21.29 -8.92 -27.24
N SER A 243 20.01 -9.08 -27.58
CA SER A 243 19.63 -9.54 -28.91
C SER A 243 19.89 -8.47 -29.99
N SER A 244 20.04 -8.95 -31.23
CA SER A 244 20.03 -8.12 -32.44
C SER A 244 18.61 -7.93 -33.00
N ASP A 245 17.57 -8.31 -32.25
CA ASP A 245 16.19 -8.31 -32.74
C ASP A 245 15.61 -6.90 -32.77
N GLN A 246 14.69 -6.65 -33.71
CA GLN A 246 13.98 -5.38 -33.78
C GLN A 246 13.08 -5.15 -32.55
N PRO A 247 12.87 -3.90 -32.09
CA PRO A 247 12.10 -3.60 -30.88
C PRO A 247 10.71 -4.25 -30.87
N VAL A 248 10.43 -5.07 -29.86
CA VAL A 248 9.20 -5.87 -29.74
C VAL A 248 8.24 -5.18 -28.77
N LEU A 249 7.11 -4.68 -29.29
CA LEU A 249 6.06 -4.05 -28.49
C LEU A 249 4.83 -4.96 -28.37
N ARG A 250 4.63 -5.57 -27.19
CA ARG A 250 3.45 -6.39 -26.82
C ARG A 250 2.49 -5.55 -25.99
N LEU A 251 1.66 -4.75 -26.67
CA LEU A 251 0.73 -3.79 -26.06
C LEU A 251 -0.68 -4.36 -25.78
N ASN A 252 -0.92 -5.63 -26.12
CA ASN A 252 -2.18 -6.33 -25.85
C ASN A 252 -2.04 -7.17 -24.57
N GLU A 253 -3.15 -7.45 -23.86
CA GLU A 253 -3.14 -8.46 -22.79
C GLU A 253 -2.97 -9.87 -23.39
N SER A 254 -1.79 -10.47 -23.25
CA SER A 254 -1.56 -11.90 -23.54
C SER A 254 -2.16 -12.80 -22.46
N PRO A 255 -2.68 -13.99 -22.81
CA PRO A 255 -3.13 -14.97 -21.83
C PRO A 255 -1.94 -15.50 -21.00
N VAL A 256 -2.20 -15.83 -19.73
CA VAL A 256 -1.19 -16.23 -18.74
C VAL A 256 -0.28 -17.38 -19.23
N SER A 257 -0.81 -18.28 -20.06
CA SER A 257 -0.08 -19.41 -20.64
C SER A 257 1.07 -19.03 -21.58
N GLU A 258 1.09 -17.83 -22.18
CA GLU A 258 2.14 -17.42 -23.12
C GLU A 258 3.39 -16.81 -22.45
N ARG A 259 3.32 -16.50 -21.15
CA ARG A 259 4.41 -15.86 -20.39
C ARG A 259 5.64 -16.76 -20.13
N ARG A 260 5.49 -18.09 -20.21
CA ARG A 260 6.60 -19.04 -20.02
C ARG A 260 7.55 -19.07 -21.23
N ARG A 261 8.37 -18.04 -21.40
CA ARG A 261 9.49 -17.98 -22.36
C ARG A 261 10.80 -17.61 -21.67
N GLU A 262 11.90 -18.15 -22.17
CA GLU A 262 13.24 -17.71 -21.78
C GLU A 262 13.43 -16.23 -22.14
N LEU A 263 13.83 -15.40 -21.17
CA LEU A 263 13.99 -13.97 -21.36
C LEU A 263 15.40 -13.61 -21.80
N ALA A 264 15.52 -12.90 -22.92
CA ALA A 264 16.79 -12.51 -23.53
C ALA A 264 17.74 -11.81 -22.54
N VAL A 265 19.03 -12.17 -22.59
CA VAL A 265 20.05 -11.77 -21.59
C VAL A 265 20.12 -10.25 -21.44
N PHE A 266 20.03 -9.77 -20.19
CA PHE A 266 20.08 -8.35 -19.83
C PHE A 266 21.34 -7.63 -20.36
N ASN A 267 21.18 -6.35 -20.72
CA ASN A 267 22.21 -5.53 -21.35
C ASN A 267 22.73 -4.41 -20.42
N PRO A 268 23.88 -4.59 -19.75
CA PRO A 268 24.39 -3.63 -18.76
C PRO A 268 25.07 -2.39 -19.37
N ASP A 269 24.90 -2.09 -20.66
CA ASP A 269 25.47 -0.87 -21.26
C ASP A 269 24.71 0.39 -20.81
N ILE A 270 25.32 1.10 -19.87
CA ILE A 270 24.87 2.38 -19.31
C ILE A 270 24.51 3.39 -20.42
N ASN A 271 25.17 3.38 -21.58
CA ASN A 271 24.85 4.29 -22.68
C ASN A 271 23.52 3.95 -23.36
N ARG A 272 23.14 2.67 -23.44
CA ARG A 272 21.82 2.25 -23.96
C ARG A 272 20.72 2.60 -22.97
N HIS A 273 20.97 2.36 -21.69
CA HIS A 273 20.08 2.77 -20.60
C HIS A 273 19.90 4.30 -20.56
N ALA A 274 20.97 5.08 -20.76
CA ALA A 274 20.91 6.54 -20.86
C ALA A 274 20.09 7.01 -22.08
N ARG A 275 20.25 6.38 -23.26
CA ARG A 275 19.42 6.67 -24.45
C ARG A 275 17.94 6.38 -24.21
N LEU A 276 17.60 5.22 -23.63
CA LEU A 276 16.23 4.86 -23.28
C LEU A 276 15.62 5.83 -22.25
N LEU A 277 16.32 6.09 -21.15
CA LEU A 277 15.85 7.02 -20.12
C LEU A 277 15.72 8.45 -20.65
N ALA A 278 16.63 8.93 -21.50
CA ALA A 278 16.50 10.25 -22.13
C ALA A 278 15.26 10.38 -23.02
N PHE A 279 14.85 9.31 -23.71
CA PHE A 279 13.57 9.28 -24.43
C PHE A 279 12.37 9.32 -23.45
N LEU A 280 12.34 8.42 -22.46
CA LEU A 280 11.24 8.31 -21.50
C LEU A 280 11.10 9.53 -20.57
N ASP A 281 12.21 10.20 -20.23
CA ASP A 281 12.24 11.43 -19.43
C ASP A 281 11.59 12.62 -20.14
N ASN A 282 11.51 12.60 -21.47
CA ASN A 282 11.01 13.71 -22.29
C ASN A 282 9.65 13.43 -22.94
N HIS A 283 9.36 12.19 -23.37
CA HIS A 283 8.12 11.89 -24.11
C HIS A 283 6.83 12.18 -23.30
N PRO A 284 5.90 13.03 -23.74
CA PRO A 284 4.84 13.55 -22.86
C PRO A 284 3.87 12.50 -22.29
N LEU A 285 3.72 11.34 -22.95
CA LEU A 285 2.82 10.28 -22.51
C LEU A 285 3.33 9.57 -21.23
N VAL A 286 4.66 9.61 -20.98
CA VAL A 286 5.28 9.02 -19.80
C VAL A 286 4.98 9.85 -18.56
N ARG A 287 4.29 9.22 -17.62
CA ARG A 287 3.92 9.78 -16.31
C ARG A 287 4.99 9.49 -15.26
N ARG A 288 5.55 8.28 -15.25
CA ARG A 288 6.54 7.84 -14.27
C ARG A 288 7.41 6.71 -14.82
N ILE A 289 8.64 6.61 -14.33
CA ILE A 289 9.57 5.50 -14.53
C ILE A 289 9.99 5.05 -13.14
N ASP A 290 9.62 3.83 -12.75
CA ASP A 290 10.03 3.16 -11.52
C ASP A 290 11.02 2.03 -11.83
N LEU A 291 11.83 1.69 -10.83
CA LEU A 291 12.52 0.40 -10.80
C LEU A 291 11.58 -0.64 -10.14
N PRO A 292 11.47 -1.85 -10.71
CA PRO A 292 10.72 -2.96 -10.10
C PRO A 292 11.31 -3.31 -8.73
N GLY A 293 10.46 -3.77 -7.81
CA GLY A 293 10.92 -4.20 -6.50
C GLY A 293 11.48 -5.62 -6.49
N ILE A 294 12.04 -6.02 -5.36
CA ILE A 294 12.56 -7.37 -5.09
C ILE A 294 11.83 -7.89 -3.83
N VAL A 295 11.25 -9.09 -3.86
CA VAL A 295 10.65 -9.68 -2.64
C VAL A 295 11.76 -10.18 -1.72
N VAL A 296 11.62 -9.85 -0.43
CA VAL A 296 12.52 -10.26 0.66
C VAL A 296 11.72 -10.70 1.88
N ARG A 297 12.26 -11.67 2.62
CA ARG A 297 11.81 -11.94 4.00
C ARG A 297 12.29 -10.84 4.95
N ALA A 298 11.64 -10.75 6.10
CA ALA A 298 12.04 -9.83 7.17
C ALA A 298 13.21 -10.44 7.99
N ALA A 299 14.39 -9.81 7.96
CA ALA A 299 15.64 -10.37 8.50
C ALA A 299 15.72 -10.42 10.04
N ILE A 300 16.53 -11.37 10.57
CA ILE A 300 16.51 -11.86 11.98
C ILE A 300 17.96 -12.03 12.55
N PRO A 301 18.27 -11.56 13.79
CA PRO A 301 19.50 -11.87 14.57
C PRO A 301 19.34 -13.09 15.54
N SER A 302 20.26 -13.35 16.50
CA SER A 302 20.16 -14.55 17.38
C SER A 302 20.91 -14.57 18.74
N THR A 303 20.33 -15.27 19.76
CA THR A 303 20.92 -15.90 21.00
C THR A 303 21.21 -15.04 22.28
N LEU A 304 21.44 -15.52 23.53
CA LEU A 304 21.07 -16.71 24.40
C LEU A 304 21.46 -16.40 25.92
N PRO A 305 21.61 -17.38 26.85
CA PRO A 305 20.88 -17.64 28.13
C PRO A 305 21.31 -16.77 29.37
N THR A 306 20.82 -16.85 30.63
CA THR A 306 19.62 -17.43 31.33
C THR A 306 18.78 -16.26 31.95
N ARG A 307 17.50 -16.23 32.40
CA ARG A 307 16.24 -17.03 32.42
C ARG A 307 16.03 -18.13 31.35
N THR A 308 14.96 -18.91 31.52
CA THR A 308 14.59 -20.07 30.69
C THR A 308 13.79 -19.74 29.43
N ARG A 309 14.34 -20.18 28.29
CA ARG A 309 13.62 -20.76 27.13
C ARG A 309 12.76 -21.93 27.65
N PRO A 310 11.59 -22.28 27.07
CA PRO A 310 10.92 -23.53 27.42
C PRO A 310 11.85 -24.72 27.13
N ASN A 311 11.90 -25.71 28.03
CA ASN A 311 12.83 -26.85 27.92
C ASN A 311 12.22 -28.03 27.14
N ASP A 312 10.93 -28.26 27.33
CA ASP A 312 10.17 -29.35 26.73
C ASP A 312 9.06 -28.77 25.83
N LEU A 313 8.83 -29.41 24.68
CA LEU A 313 7.69 -29.14 23.81
C LEU A 313 6.95 -30.45 23.54
N THR A 314 5.65 -30.45 23.80
CA THR A 314 4.72 -31.41 23.21
C THR A 314 3.84 -30.67 22.23
N ILE A 315 4.03 -30.91 20.93
CA ILE A 315 3.10 -30.41 19.91
C ILE A 315 1.78 -31.17 20.11
N PRO A 316 0.64 -30.49 20.33
CA PRO A 316 -0.64 -31.15 20.55
C PRO A 316 -1.08 -31.83 19.25
N VAL A 317 -1.61 -33.05 19.35
CA VAL A 317 -2.22 -33.72 18.20
C VAL A 317 -3.58 -33.08 17.92
N ARG A 318 -3.86 -32.75 16.66
CA ARG A 318 -5.11 -32.16 16.19
C ARG A 318 -6.26 -33.15 16.39
N ASP A 319 -7.23 -32.76 17.20
CA ASP A 319 -8.46 -33.54 17.36
C ASP A 319 -9.35 -33.38 16.12
N SER A 320 -9.28 -34.35 15.21
CA SER A 320 -10.05 -34.40 13.95
C SER A 320 -11.57 -34.54 14.14
N ARG A 321 -12.06 -34.74 15.37
CA ARG A 321 -13.49 -34.69 15.71
C ARG A 321 -13.98 -33.28 16.00
N ARG A 322 -13.08 -32.30 16.04
CA ARG A 322 -13.36 -30.87 16.23
C ARG A 322 -12.98 -30.10 14.98
N THR A 323 -13.74 -29.05 14.69
CA THR A 323 -13.31 -27.98 13.81
C THR A 323 -12.25 -27.12 14.51
N HIS A 324 -11.36 -26.53 13.72
CA HIS A 324 -10.30 -25.63 14.19
C HIS A 324 -10.26 -24.36 13.32
N PRO A 325 -9.69 -23.25 13.83
CA PRO A 325 -9.35 -22.07 13.02
C PRO A 325 -8.50 -22.46 11.80
N ARG A 326 -8.65 -21.75 10.68
CA ARG A 326 -7.90 -22.03 9.43
C ARG A 326 -7.09 -20.84 8.96
N MET A 327 -5.83 -21.07 8.60
CA MET A 327 -4.93 -20.03 8.09
C MET A 327 -3.99 -20.57 7.00
N GLY A 328 -3.85 -19.85 5.90
CA GLY A 328 -2.80 -20.08 4.92
C GLY A 328 -1.51 -19.35 5.28
N VAL A 329 -0.35 -19.98 5.06
CA VAL A 329 0.98 -19.38 5.28
C VAL A 329 1.68 -19.25 3.94
N ILE A 330 1.90 -18.01 3.49
CA ILE A 330 2.52 -17.67 2.21
C ILE A 330 3.99 -17.34 2.45
N ASP A 331 4.86 -18.31 2.21
CA ASP A 331 6.30 -18.23 2.46
C ASP A 331 7.07 -19.26 1.58
N GLY A 332 8.20 -19.79 2.06
CA GLY A 332 9.01 -20.83 1.42
C GLY A 332 8.81 -22.25 1.97
N GLY A 333 7.67 -22.51 2.62
CA GLY A 333 7.26 -23.83 3.11
C GLY A 333 7.29 -24.04 4.64
N ILE A 334 6.48 -25.00 5.10
CA ILE A 334 6.36 -25.46 6.50
C ILE A 334 6.88 -26.90 6.62
N SER A 335 7.75 -27.17 7.59
CA SER A 335 8.31 -28.51 7.81
C SER A 335 7.32 -29.56 8.32
N GLU A 336 7.72 -30.83 8.20
CA GLU A 336 6.98 -31.98 8.73
C GLU A 336 6.83 -31.99 10.26
N ALA A 337 7.56 -31.14 11.00
CA ALA A 337 7.35 -30.93 12.43
C ALA A 337 5.95 -30.40 12.78
N LEU A 338 5.22 -29.84 11.80
CA LEU A 338 3.83 -29.40 11.93
C LEU A 338 2.85 -30.18 11.03
N SER A 339 3.28 -31.31 10.45
CA SER A 339 2.50 -32.14 9.51
C SER A 339 1.07 -32.43 9.96
N ASP A 340 0.86 -32.74 11.24
CA ASP A 340 -0.47 -33.03 11.80
C ASP A 340 -1.42 -31.82 11.80
N TRP A 341 -0.90 -30.59 11.83
CA TRP A 341 -1.66 -29.33 11.71
C TRP A 341 -1.77 -28.83 10.27
N VAL A 342 -0.91 -29.28 9.36
CA VAL A 342 -0.99 -28.96 7.93
C VAL A 342 -2.12 -29.79 7.30
N ILE A 343 -3.16 -29.12 6.81
CA ILE A 343 -4.27 -29.76 6.08
C ILE A 343 -3.99 -29.92 4.58
N ASP A 344 -3.06 -29.12 4.05
CA ASP A 344 -2.82 -28.99 2.62
C ASP A 344 -1.48 -28.31 2.31
N ARG A 345 -0.92 -28.58 1.13
CA ARG A 345 0.31 -27.94 0.63
C ARG A 345 0.15 -27.52 -0.83
N TRP A 346 0.37 -26.24 -1.13
CA TRP A 346 0.69 -25.76 -2.47
C TRP A 346 2.21 -25.73 -2.61
N ASP A 347 2.75 -26.81 -3.16
CA ASP A 347 4.19 -27.06 -3.28
C ASP A 347 4.61 -27.00 -4.75
N VAL A 348 5.31 -25.92 -5.11
CA VAL A 348 5.76 -25.64 -6.50
C VAL A 348 7.27 -25.42 -6.61
N LEU A 349 8.01 -25.66 -5.52
CA LEU A 349 9.45 -25.45 -5.42
C LEU A 349 10.19 -26.79 -5.43
N ALA A 350 11.38 -26.84 -6.02
CA ALA A 350 12.27 -27.98 -5.88
C ALA A 350 12.88 -28.02 -4.47
N ASN A 351 13.21 -29.21 -3.95
CA ASN A 351 13.70 -29.40 -2.58
C ASN A 351 14.98 -28.59 -2.27
N GLU A 352 15.82 -28.39 -3.27
CA GLU A 352 17.03 -27.57 -3.24
C GLU A 352 16.77 -26.06 -3.12
N ASP A 353 15.60 -25.58 -3.56
CA ASP A 353 15.18 -24.18 -3.54
C ASP A 353 14.22 -23.87 -2.37
N ILE A 354 13.93 -24.83 -1.50
CA ILE A 354 13.07 -24.67 -0.33
C ILE A 354 13.90 -24.19 0.88
N ASP A 355 13.32 -23.30 1.70
CA ASP A 355 13.81 -23.01 3.06
C ASP A 355 12.64 -22.95 4.03
N LEU A 356 12.48 -24.05 4.78
CA LEU A 356 11.40 -24.28 5.72
C LEU A 356 11.51 -23.47 7.02
N ALA A 357 12.63 -22.80 7.30
CA ALA A 357 12.90 -22.25 8.63
C ALA A 357 11.92 -21.12 9.02
N HIS A 358 11.71 -20.16 8.12
CA HIS A 358 10.83 -19.01 8.36
C HIS A 358 9.34 -19.42 8.39
N GLY A 359 8.90 -20.23 7.43
CA GLY A 359 7.54 -20.75 7.39
C GLY A 359 7.21 -21.66 8.58
N THR A 360 8.14 -22.51 9.02
CA THR A 360 7.97 -23.31 10.25
C THR A 360 7.87 -22.44 11.50
N PHE A 361 8.66 -21.37 11.63
CA PHE A 361 8.54 -20.43 12.76
C PHE A 361 7.16 -19.78 12.78
N ILE A 362 6.65 -19.36 11.61
CA ILE A 362 5.30 -18.79 11.44
C ILE A 362 4.21 -19.82 11.81
N GLY A 363 4.31 -21.04 11.29
CA GLY A 363 3.37 -22.14 11.58
C GLY A 363 3.38 -22.53 13.07
N GLY A 364 4.54 -22.48 13.73
CA GLY A 364 4.66 -22.76 15.17
C GLY A 364 3.96 -21.70 16.03
N LEU A 365 4.03 -20.41 15.67
CA LEU A 365 3.26 -19.36 16.34
C LEU A 365 1.74 -19.59 16.19
N ALA A 366 1.30 -20.06 15.03
CA ALA A 366 -0.10 -20.39 14.78
C ALA A 366 -0.55 -21.62 15.58
N ALA A 367 0.15 -22.76 15.45
CA ALA A 367 -0.27 -24.02 16.05
C ALA A 367 -0.01 -24.09 17.57
N ILE A 368 1.12 -23.59 18.08
CA ILE A 368 1.63 -23.82 19.45
C ILE A 368 2.14 -22.56 20.16
N GLY A 369 1.84 -21.37 19.63
CA GLY A 369 2.35 -20.10 20.16
C GLY A 369 2.01 -19.83 21.63
N ARG A 370 0.84 -20.28 22.13
CA ARG A 370 0.41 -20.02 23.51
C ARG A 370 1.08 -20.96 24.52
N ALA A 371 1.34 -22.21 24.15
CA ALA A 371 2.19 -23.12 24.94
C ALA A 371 3.62 -22.58 25.08
N LEU A 372 4.19 -22.01 24.02
CA LEU A 372 5.56 -21.49 24.01
C LEU A 372 5.74 -20.10 24.66
N ASN A 373 4.74 -19.22 24.53
CA ASN A 373 4.86 -17.80 24.92
C ASN A 373 3.88 -17.33 26.00
N GLY A 374 2.86 -18.13 26.34
CA GLY A 374 1.83 -17.78 27.29
C GLY A 374 0.76 -16.81 26.73
N ALA A 375 -0.36 -16.72 27.46
CA ALA A 375 -1.55 -15.97 27.05
C ALA A 375 -1.35 -14.44 26.93
N GLU A 376 -0.26 -13.89 27.47
CA GLU A 376 0.08 -12.47 27.37
C GLU A 376 0.70 -12.10 26.00
N ILE A 377 1.32 -13.07 25.32
CA ILE A 377 1.97 -12.90 24.00
C ILE A 377 1.17 -13.60 22.90
N CYS A 378 0.47 -14.69 23.22
CA CYS A 378 -0.36 -15.45 22.31
C CYS A 378 -1.72 -15.68 22.98
N PRO A 379 -2.67 -14.73 22.85
CA PRO A 379 -3.91 -14.76 23.62
C PRO A 379 -4.89 -15.82 23.12
N GLU A 380 -4.79 -16.26 21.86
CA GLU A 380 -5.61 -17.35 21.32
C GLU A 380 -5.17 -18.74 21.83
N PRO A 381 -6.10 -19.71 21.98
CA PRO A 381 -5.79 -21.11 22.24
C PRO A 381 -4.81 -21.72 21.21
N ASP A 382 -4.10 -22.77 21.58
CA ASP A 382 -3.31 -23.56 20.63
C ASP A 382 -4.19 -24.45 19.74
N GLY A 383 -3.70 -24.69 18.52
CA GLY A 383 -4.43 -25.34 17.43
C GLY A 383 -4.90 -24.36 16.35
N THR A 384 -4.45 -24.58 15.11
CA THR A 384 -4.88 -23.87 13.90
C THR A 384 -4.53 -24.76 12.71
N GLU A 385 -5.51 -25.09 11.86
CA GLU A 385 -5.29 -25.84 10.62
C GLU A 385 -4.58 -24.95 9.59
N LEU A 386 -3.45 -25.43 9.07
CA LEU A 386 -2.56 -24.68 8.19
C LEU A 386 -2.65 -25.17 6.75
N VAL A 387 -2.77 -24.24 5.81
CA VAL A 387 -2.44 -24.49 4.39
C VAL A 387 -1.06 -23.90 4.14
N ASP A 388 -0.10 -24.75 3.78
CA ASP A 388 1.24 -24.30 3.41
C ASP A 388 1.23 -23.81 1.96
N VAL A 389 1.68 -22.59 1.72
CA VAL A 389 1.79 -22.00 0.38
C VAL A 389 3.26 -21.69 0.14
N ALA A 390 3.98 -22.72 -0.32
CA ALA A 390 5.41 -22.70 -0.59
C ALA A 390 5.67 -22.11 -1.99
N VAL A 391 5.74 -20.77 -2.05
CA VAL A 391 5.88 -19.99 -3.30
C VAL A 391 7.07 -19.03 -3.28
N PHE A 392 7.77 -18.88 -2.15
CA PHE A 392 8.95 -18.02 -2.07
C PHE A 392 10.24 -18.84 -1.93
N PRO A 393 11.03 -19.01 -3.01
CA PRO A 393 12.26 -19.80 -2.97
C PRO A 393 13.34 -19.20 -2.08
N ASN A 394 14.24 -20.08 -1.64
CA ASN A 394 15.37 -19.82 -0.77
C ASN A 394 16.28 -18.71 -1.33
N GLN A 395 16.37 -17.60 -0.58
CA GLN A 395 17.18 -16.44 -0.98
C GLN A 395 18.70 -16.71 -1.03
N GLY A 396 19.16 -17.86 -0.51
CA GLY A 396 20.53 -18.35 -0.71
C GLY A 396 20.84 -18.77 -2.15
N ASN A 397 19.82 -19.15 -2.94
CA ASN A 397 19.94 -19.35 -4.38
C ASN A 397 19.44 -18.09 -5.12
N ALA A 398 20.38 -17.23 -5.53
CA ALA A 398 20.08 -15.97 -6.21
C ALA A 398 19.39 -16.15 -7.59
N GLU A 399 19.48 -17.33 -8.20
CA GLU A 399 18.86 -17.62 -9.49
C GLU A 399 17.48 -18.28 -9.35
N ALA A 400 17.18 -18.93 -8.21
CA ALA A 400 15.92 -19.66 -8.00
C ALA A 400 14.68 -18.80 -8.27
N PHE A 401 14.58 -17.61 -7.67
CA PHE A 401 13.41 -16.74 -7.87
C PHE A 401 13.20 -16.37 -9.35
N ALA A 402 14.27 -16.18 -10.13
CA ALA A 402 14.17 -15.90 -11.56
C ALA A 402 13.92 -17.15 -12.42
N SER A 403 14.16 -18.35 -11.88
CA SER A 403 13.82 -19.64 -12.50
C SER A 403 12.31 -19.92 -12.41
N TYR A 404 11.71 -19.79 -11.21
CA TYR A 404 10.25 -19.94 -11.04
C TYR A 404 9.49 -18.74 -11.61
N TYR A 405 10.03 -17.52 -11.45
CA TYR A 405 9.38 -16.26 -11.84
C TYR A 405 10.28 -15.41 -12.77
N PRO A 406 10.52 -15.84 -14.03
CA PRO A 406 11.29 -15.08 -15.01
C PRO A 406 10.72 -13.66 -15.25
N ASP A 407 9.39 -13.52 -15.32
CA ASP A 407 8.71 -12.21 -15.44
C ASP A 407 8.76 -11.39 -14.13
N GLY A 408 9.35 -11.95 -13.06
CA GLY A 408 9.48 -11.35 -11.75
C GLY A 408 8.15 -11.27 -10.99
N LEU A 409 7.97 -10.16 -10.26
CA LEU A 409 6.89 -10.01 -9.29
C LEU A 409 5.46 -10.25 -9.83
N PRO A 410 5.08 -9.84 -11.06
CA PRO A 410 3.74 -10.14 -11.60
C PRO A 410 3.41 -11.63 -11.60
N GLN A 411 4.35 -12.48 -12.00
CA GLN A 411 4.14 -13.93 -12.05
C GLN A 411 4.09 -14.56 -10.65
N PHE A 412 4.89 -14.07 -9.71
CA PHE A 412 4.80 -14.44 -8.30
C PHE A 412 3.42 -14.11 -7.69
N PHE A 413 2.84 -12.95 -8.03
CA PHE A 413 1.47 -12.61 -7.61
C PHE A 413 0.38 -13.44 -8.32
N ASP A 414 0.59 -13.85 -9.57
CA ASP A 414 -0.34 -14.72 -10.31
C ASP A 414 -0.33 -16.17 -9.77
N GLU A 415 0.84 -16.67 -9.36
CA GLU A 415 1.01 -17.96 -8.67
C GLU A 415 0.34 -17.95 -7.30
N MET A 416 0.60 -16.91 -6.50
CA MET A 416 -0.03 -16.73 -5.19
C MET A 416 -1.56 -16.55 -5.27
N GLU A 417 -2.08 -15.90 -6.32
CA GLU A 417 -3.54 -15.86 -6.56
C GLU A 417 -4.12 -17.26 -6.78
N SER A 418 -3.41 -18.10 -7.53
CA SER A 418 -3.83 -19.48 -7.82
C SER A 418 -3.88 -20.32 -6.54
N ALA A 419 -2.82 -20.27 -5.72
CA ALA A 419 -2.75 -20.96 -4.44
C ALA A 419 -3.85 -20.51 -3.45
N ILE A 420 -4.10 -19.20 -3.32
CA ILE A 420 -5.16 -18.65 -2.47
C ILE A 420 -6.55 -19.10 -2.95
N SER A 421 -6.79 -19.10 -4.27
CA SER A 421 -8.07 -19.51 -4.84
C SER A 421 -8.37 -20.98 -4.60
N ASP A 422 -7.36 -21.85 -4.79
CA ASP A 422 -7.46 -23.29 -4.60
C ASP A 422 -7.57 -23.68 -3.11
N ALA A 423 -6.77 -23.06 -2.23
CA ALA A 423 -6.90 -23.23 -0.77
C ALA A 423 -8.30 -22.85 -0.25
N ARG A 424 -8.91 -21.79 -0.81
CA ARG A 424 -10.30 -21.46 -0.52
C ARG A 424 -11.27 -22.48 -1.10
N ALA A 425 -11.10 -22.90 -2.36
CA ALA A 425 -12.01 -23.81 -3.04
C ALA A 425 -12.05 -25.21 -2.40
N ARG A 426 -10.90 -25.73 -1.95
CA ARG A 426 -10.77 -27.08 -1.37
C ARG A 426 -11.01 -27.11 0.14
N HIS A 427 -10.58 -26.08 0.88
CA HIS A 427 -10.53 -26.12 2.35
C HIS A 427 -11.29 -24.96 3.04
N GLY A 428 -11.86 -24.03 2.27
CA GLY A 428 -12.60 -22.88 2.80
C GLY A 428 -11.73 -21.83 3.48
N VAL A 429 -10.41 -21.83 3.28
CA VAL A 429 -9.49 -20.89 3.95
C VAL A 429 -9.70 -19.46 3.45
N ARG A 430 -9.86 -18.53 4.40
CA ARG A 430 -10.07 -17.10 4.13
C ARG A 430 -8.95 -16.22 4.69
N ILE A 431 -8.27 -16.66 5.73
CA ILE A 431 -7.22 -15.89 6.41
C ILE A 431 -5.85 -16.37 5.93
N PHE A 432 -4.99 -15.45 5.51
CA PHE A 432 -3.65 -15.76 5.01
C PHE A 432 -2.61 -14.85 5.65
N ASN A 433 -1.49 -15.40 6.10
CA ASN A 433 -0.33 -14.62 6.53
C ASN A 433 0.72 -14.59 5.41
N MET A 434 1.06 -13.39 4.92
CA MET A 434 2.10 -13.15 3.93
C MET A 434 3.22 -12.32 4.57
N SER A 435 4.24 -13.01 5.08
CA SER A 435 5.37 -12.41 5.81
C SER A 435 6.54 -12.02 4.91
N LEU A 436 6.19 -11.53 3.72
CA LEU A 436 7.07 -11.18 2.61
C LEU A 436 6.83 -9.72 2.23
N ASN A 437 7.91 -8.97 2.04
CA ASN A 437 7.84 -7.57 1.64
C ASN A 437 8.59 -7.33 0.33
N VAL A 438 8.08 -6.45 -0.51
CA VAL A 438 8.81 -5.94 -1.67
C VAL A 438 9.71 -4.79 -1.19
N LEU A 439 11.01 -4.85 -1.51
CA LEU A 439 12.05 -3.90 -1.10
C LEU A 439 11.96 -2.55 -1.85
N GLN A 440 10.78 -1.95 -1.84
CA GLN A 440 10.47 -0.60 -2.30
C GLN A 440 9.66 0.11 -1.19
N PRO A 441 10.03 1.32 -0.75
CA PRO A 441 9.25 2.05 0.25
C PRO A 441 7.85 2.39 -0.24
N ALA A 442 6.85 2.16 0.62
CA ALA A 442 5.50 2.68 0.41
C ALA A 442 5.50 4.21 0.43
N ALA A 443 4.74 4.83 -0.47
CA ALA A 443 4.78 6.27 -0.70
C ALA A 443 3.51 6.97 -0.20
N PRO A 444 3.63 8.12 0.51
CA PRO A 444 2.45 8.81 1.04
C PRO A 444 1.45 9.32 -0.01
N ASP A 445 1.90 9.52 -1.25
CA ASP A 445 1.16 10.06 -2.39
C ASP A 445 0.84 9.04 -3.50
N ARG A 446 1.46 7.85 -3.48
CA ARG A 446 1.35 6.82 -4.52
C ARG A 446 1.00 5.45 -3.91
N TYR A 447 0.05 4.78 -4.54
CA TYR A 447 -0.32 3.40 -4.25
C TYR A 447 0.46 2.47 -5.18
N SER A 448 1.15 1.45 -4.67
CA SER A 448 1.97 0.58 -5.53
C SER A 448 1.12 -0.38 -6.37
N PRO A 449 1.63 -0.82 -7.54
CA PRO A 449 1.00 -1.88 -8.32
C PRO A 449 0.90 -3.20 -7.51
N TYR A 450 1.84 -3.44 -6.59
CA TYR A 450 1.85 -4.61 -5.71
C TYR A 450 0.69 -4.58 -4.71
N ALA A 451 0.45 -3.44 -4.05
CA ALA A 451 -0.71 -3.24 -3.19
C ALA A 451 -2.03 -3.33 -3.98
N ALA A 452 -2.07 -2.77 -5.19
CA ALA A 452 -3.23 -2.88 -6.08
C ALA A 452 -3.50 -4.31 -6.59
N ARG A 453 -2.47 -5.14 -6.79
CA ARG A 453 -2.62 -6.56 -7.16
C ARG A 453 -3.06 -7.39 -5.95
N LEU A 454 -2.47 -7.16 -4.78
CA LEU A 454 -2.85 -7.84 -3.53
C LEU A 454 -4.29 -7.50 -3.10
N ASP A 455 -4.73 -6.25 -3.32
CA ASP A 455 -6.13 -5.86 -3.18
C ASP A 455 -7.06 -6.67 -4.10
N GLN A 456 -6.66 -6.90 -5.36
CA GLN A 456 -7.46 -7.64 -6.33
C GLN A 456 -7.57 -9.13 -5.96
N ILE A 457 -6.49 -9.73 -5.46
CA ILE A 457 -6.46 -11.13 -4.99
C ILE A 457 -7.38 -11.30 -3.77
N ALA A 458 -7.31 -10.38 -2.80
CA ALA A 458 -8.22 -10.33 -1.66
C ALA A 458 -9.69 -10.08 -2.07
N ASP A 459 -9.92 -9.19 -3.03
CA ASP A 459 -11.24 -8.90 -3.60
C ASP A 459 -11.88 -10.12 -4.27
N ALA A 460 -11.13 -10.81 -5.15
CA ALA A 460 -11.61 -11.96 -5.91
C ALA A 460 -11.85 -13.20 -5.03
N ASN A 461 -10.95 -13.46 -4.09
CA ASN A 461 -11.00 -14.68 -3.27
C ASN A 461 -11.71 -14.50 -1.92
N ASN A 462 -12.32 -13.34 -1.61
CA ASN A 462 -12.92 -13.04 -0.29
C ASN A 462 -11.95 -13.33 0.90
N ALA A 463 -10.65 -13.14 0.66
CA ALA A 463 -9.57 -13.48 1.57
C ALA A 463 -9.03 -12.23 2.30
N VAL A 464 -8.63 -12.38 3.56
CA VAL A 464 -7.95 -11.33 4.34
C VAL A 464 -6.48 -11.70 4.47
N ILE A 465 -5.60 -10.92 3.85
CA ILE A 465 -4.15 -11.15 3.89
C ILE A 465 -3.54 -10.26 4.97
N PHE A 466 -2.73 -10.86 5.84
CA PHE A 466 -1.98 -10.21 6.91
C PHE A 466 -0.53 -10.04 6.47
N ILE A 467 -0.07 -8.80 6.42
CA ILE A 467 1.19 -8.36 5.81
C ILE A 467 2.11 -7.85 6.92
N SER A 468 3.37 -8.27 6.90
CA SER A 468 4.42 -7.65 7.72
C SER A 468 4.65 -6.18 7.32
N ALA A 469 4.72 -5.26 8.29
CA ALA A 469 5.10 -3.86 8.04
C ALA A 469 6.53 -3.71 7.45
N GLY A 470 7.36 -4.75 7.62
CA GLY A 470 8.73 -4.85 7.17
C GLY A 470 9.74 -4.43 8.24
N ASN A 471 10.93 -5.03 8.20
CA ASN A 471 12.04 -4.70 9.08
C ASN A 471 12.94 -3.62 8.44
N MET A 472 13.51 -2.74 9.25
CA MET A 472 14.63 -1.88 8.87
C MET A 472 15.93 -2.69 8.70
N GLN A 473 16.82 -2.19 7.85
CA GLN A 473 18.15 -2.78 7.65
C GLN A 473 19.06 -2.49 8.85
N ALA A 474 20.12 -3.27 9.02
CA ALA A 474 20.99 -3.23 10.21
C ALA A 474 21.53 -1.82 10.54
N GLN A 475 21.90 -1.04 9.52
CA GLN A 475 22.40 0.33 9.65
C GLN A 475 21.30 1.38 9.95
N ASP A 476 20.03 1.07 9.67
CA ASP A 476 18.88 1.95 9.89
C ASP A 476 18.14 1.64 11.21
N LEU A 477 18.57 0.61 11.97
CA LEU A 477 17.94 0.20 13.22
C LEU A 477 17.94 1.33 14.26
N ARG A 478 16.74 1.67 14.74
CA ARG A 478 16.53 2.58 15.88
C ARG A 478 17.27 2.08 17.13
N ALA A 479 17.41 2.91 18.16
CA ALA A 479 17.66 2.41 19.51
C ALA A 479 16.49 1.53 20.00
N GLU A 480 16.67 0.73 21.06
CA GLU A 480 15.51 0.20 21.79
C GLU A 480 14.65 1.34 22.32
N TRP A 481 13.34 1.10 22.40
CA TRP A 481 12.40 2.14 22.78
C TRP A 481 12.65 2.60 24.23
N PRO A 482 13.01 3.88 24.47
CA PRO A 482 13.32 4.37 25.80
C PRO A 482 12.04 4.60 26.62
N ALA A 483 12.16 4.48 27.94
CA ALA A 483 11.04 4.74 28.86
C ALA A 483 10.67 6.24 28.96
N ASP A 484 11.59 7.16 28.63
CA ASP A 484 11.30 8.59 28.53
C ASP A 484 10.66 8.93 27.15
N PRO A 485 9.45 9.54 27.13
CA PRO A 485 8.81 9.99 25.89
C PRO A 485 9.63 11.01 25.09
N THR A 486 10.48 11.82 25.74
CA THR A 486 11.28 12.86 25.07
C THR A 486 12.40 12.22 24.25
N ALA A 487 13.11 11.26 24.83
CA ALA A 487 14.10 10.42 24.16
C ALA A 487 13.47 9.58 23.03
N ALA A 488 12.24 9.08 23.21
CA ALA A 488 11.53 8.34 22.16
C ALA A 488 11.24 9.23 20.94
N LEU A 489 10.75 10.45 21.16
CA LEU A 489 10.56 11.44 20.08
C LEU A 489 11.90 11.83 19.43
N ALA A 490 12.93 12.10 20.23
CA ALA A 490 14.28 12.43 19.72
C ALA A 490 14.90 11.30 18.89
N THR A 491 14.64 10.04 19.24
CA THR A 491 15.05 8.89 18.42
C THR A 491 14.37 8.93 17.05
N LEU A 492 13.04 9.11 17.00
CA LEU A 492 12.28 9.08 15.74
C LEU A 492 12.56 10.26 14.80
N VAL A 493 13.05 11.41 15.31
CA VAL A 493 13.45 12.56 14.47
C VAL A 493 14.77 12.31 13.73
N ASN A 494 15.67 11.50 14.29
CA ASN A 494 17.00 11.25 13.71
C ASN A 494 17.05 10.05 12.75
N VAL A 495 16.02 9.20 12.78
CA VAL A 495 15.94 7.96 11.99
C VAL A 495 15.60 8.24 10.53
N ARG A 496 16.15 7.42 9.63
CA ARG A 496 15.90 7.44 8.19
C ARG A 496 15.37 6.08 7.74
N ASN A 497 14.80 6.03 6.54
CA ASN A 497 14.41 4.79 5.86
C ASN A 497 13.41 3.89 6.61
N ASP A 498 12.73 4.42 7.65
CA ASP A 498 11.83 3.68 8.56
C ASP A 498 10.37 3.61 8.09
N GLY A 499 10.06 4.16 6.91
CA GLY A 499 8.77 3.99 6.25
C GLY A 499 8.48 2.52 5.91
N LEU A 500 7.19 2.16 5.82
CA LEU A 500 6.71 0.83 5.42
C LEU A 500 7.29 0.38 4.07
N LEU A 501 7.41 -0.93 3.87
CA LEU A 501 7.69 -1.53 2.56
C LEU A 501 6.40 -1.91 1.84
N THR A 502 6.35 -1.73 0.53
CA THR A 502 5.25 -2.27 -0.30
C THR A 502 5.15 -3.80 -0.13
N PRO A 503 3.96 -4.43 -0.23
CA PRO A 503 2.63 -3.85 -0.45
C PRO A 503 1.89 -3.46 0.86
N ALA A 504 2.62 -3.13 1.94
CA ALA A 504 2.04 -2.87 3.27
C ALA A 504 1.24 -1.54 3.38
N GLU A 505 0.98 -0.86 2.26
CA GLU A 505 -0.03 0.19 2.15
C GLU A 505 -1.42 -0.31 1.69
N SER A 506 -1.54 -1.59 1.31
CA SER A 506 -2.76 -2.21 0.75
C SER A 506 -4.01 -2.00 1.62
N ALA A 507 -5.07 -1.46 1.02
CA ALA A 507 -6.29 -1.00 1.67
C ALA A 507 -7.37 -2.09 1.84
N ARG A 508 -7.22 -3.25 1.18
CA ARG A 508 -8.05 -4.44 1.43
C ARG A 508 -7.46 -5.41 2.47
N ASN A 509 -6.20 -5.22 2.83
CA ASN A 509 -5.41 -6.16 3.62
C ASN A 509 -4.84 -5.49 4.88
N VAL A 510 -4.46 -6.31 5.86
CA VAL A 510 -4.10 -5.85 7.21
C VAL A 510 -2.58 -5.86 7.37
N THR A 511 -1.99 -4.71 7.68
CA THR A 511 -0.56 -4.56 7.91
C THR A 511 -0.26 -4.52 9.41
N VAL A 512 0.70 -5.34 9.82
CA VAL A 512 1.05 -5.56 11.22
C VAL A 512 2.48 -5.10 11.52
N ALA A 513 2.60 -4.17 12.46
CA ALA A 513 3.89 -3.77 13.05
C ALA A 513 4.26 -4.64 14.27
N ALA A 514 5.54 -4.63 14.64
CA ALA A 514 6.05 -5.44 15.74
C ALA A 514 6.25 -4.65 17.03
N LEU A 515 5.93 -5.28 18.16
CA LEU A 515 6.11 -4.80 19.52
C LEU A 515 7.12 -5.69 20.27
N ASN A 516 7.81 -5.08 21.24
CA ASN A 516 8.68 -5.79 22.18
C ASN A 516 7.85 -6.65 23.17
N PRO A 517 8.24 -7.89 23.48
CA PRO A 517 7.51 -8.79 24.38
C PRO A 517 7.58 -8.34 25.85
N PRO A 518 6.60 -8.72 26.68
CA PRO A 518 6.60 -8.47 28.13
C PRO A 518 7.61 -9.32 28.91
N GLY A 519 7.77 -9.00 30.21
CA GLY A 519 8.48 -9.85 31.16
C GLY A 519 10.02 -9.87 31.08
N HIS A 520 10.65 -8.80 30.57
CA HIS A 520 12.11 -8.65 30.60
C HIS A 520 12.53 -7.18 30.75
N ALA A 521 13.57 -6.91 31.56
CA ALA A 521 14.08 -5.58 31.84
C ALA A 521 14.99 -4.98 30.73
N GLY A 522 15.27 -5.74 29.65
CA GLY A 522 16.12 -5.27 28.55
C GLY A 522 15.46 -4.24 27.62
N TRP A 523 14.13 -4.09 27.70
CA TRP A 523 13.33 -3.27 26.81
C TRP A 523 12.01 -2.88 27.48
N VAL A 524 11.30 -1.88 26.94
CA VAL A 524 9.96 -1.51 27.41
C VAL A 524 8.92 -2.50 26.85
N PRO A 525 8.11 -3.18 27.69
CA PRO A 525 7.03 -4.06 27.24
C PRO A 525 6.02 -3.39 26.32
N PHE A 526 5.63 -4.08 25.25
CA PHE A 526 4.67 -3.63 24.23
C PHE A 526 5.03 -2.30 23.53
N ALA A 527 6.26 -1.81 23.68
CA ALA A 527 6.74 -0.67 22.90
C ALA A 527 7.08 -1.09 21.45
N PRO A 528 7.03 -0.18 20.47
CA PRO A 528 7.40 -0.48 19.09
C PRO A 528 8.82 -1.05 18.97
N ALA A 529 8.95 -2.24 18.38
CA ALA A 529 10.23 -2.91 18.27
C ALA A 529 11.21 -2.11 17.39
N ARG A 530 12.49 -2.07 17.78
CA ARG A 530 13.47 -1.14 17.16
C ARG A 530 13.63 -1.29 15.64
N TYR A 531 13.41 -2.49 15.09
CA TYR A 531 13.43 -2.77 13.64
C TYR A 531 12.10 -2.50 12.91
N SER A 532 10.96 -2.38 13.62
CA SER A 532 9.65 -2.31 12.96
C SER A 532 9.50 -1.00 12.20
N ARG A 533 9.27 -1.09 10.89
CA ARG A 533 8.88 0.06 10.07
C ARG A 533 7.56 0.66 10.55
N ARG A 534 7.33 1.91 10.15
CA ARG A 534 6.23 2.75 10.60
C ARG A 534 5.57 3.50 9.46
N GLY A 535 4.37 3.99 9.72
CA GLY A 535 3.60 4.85 8.83
C GLY A 535 4.17 6.27 8.63
N PRO A 536 3.50 7.04 7.75
CA PRO A 536 2.28 6.67 7.04
C PRO A 536 2.54 5.74 5.83
N GLY A 537 1.54 4.94 5.47
CA GLY A 537 1.38 4.44 4.10
C GLY A 537 0.78 5.54 3.22
N LEU A 538 -0.17 5.21 2.35
CA LEU A 538 -0.94 6.21 1.59
C LEU A 538 -1.64 7.20 2.54
N ARG A 539 -1.53 8.52 2.32
CA ARG A 539 -2.11 9.60 3.15
C ARG A 539 -3.63 9.55 3.34
N ALA A 540 -4.34 8.68 2.63
CA ALA A 540 -5.77 8.48 2.75
C ALA A 540 -6.18 7.48 3.85
N GLY A 541 -5.23 6.75 4.45
CA GLY A 541 -5.50 5.74 5.48
C GLY A 541 -4.47 5.71 6.61
N VAL A 542 -4.77 4.94 7.65
CA VAL A 542 -3.83 4.62 8.73
C VAL A 542 -3.11 3.33 8.36
N LYS A 543 -1.79 3.36 8.28
CA LYS A 543 -0.92 2.18 8.12
C LYS A 543 0.30 2.33 9.05
N PRO A 544 0.80 1.28 9.73
CA PRO A 544 0.22 -0.07 9.82
C PRO A 544 -1.21 -0.01 10.39
N ASP A 545 -2.02 -1.05 10.21
CA ASP A 545 -3.40 -1.08 10.72
C ASP A 545 -3.41 -1.53 12.19
N LEU A 546 -2.54 -2.49 12.52
CA LEU A 546 -2.43 -3.10 13.84
C LEU A 546 -0.95 -3.32 14.19
N ALA A 547 -0.69 -3.73 15.43
CA ALA A 547 0.60 -4.26 15.85
C ALA A 547 0.41 -5.49 16.74
N HIS A 548 1.45 -6.30 16.87
CA HIS A 548 1.49 -7.40 17.82
C HIS A 548 2.91 -7.62 18.34
N VAL A 549 3.07 -8.39 19.43
CA VAL A 549 4.40 -8.85 19.86
C VAL A 549 5.09 -9.58 18.72
N GLY A 550 6.27 -9.08 18.31
CA GLY A 550 7.07 -9.65 17.22
C GLY A 550 8.48 -10.05 17.64
N GLY A 551 8.78 -10.04 18.95
CA GLY A 551 10.12 -10.20 19.49
C GLY A 551 10.90 -8.88 19.51
N ALA A 552 11.73 -8.68 20.53
CA ALA A 552 12.59 -7.50 20.67
C ALA A 552 13.68 -7.47 19.60
N GLY A 553 14.12 -6.29 19.17
CA GLY A 553 15.11 -6.20 18.08
C GLY A 553 16.56 -6.40 18.51
N SER A 554 16.86 -6.04 19.76
CA SER A 554 18.16 -6.35 20.37
C SER A 554 18.05 -7.70 21.07
N PRO A 555 18.80 -8.73 20.65
CA PRO A 555 18.83 -9.97 21.41
C PRO A 555 19.45 -9.66 22.79
N ASN A 556 18.80 -10.14 23.86
CA ASN A 556 19.32 -9.98 25.22
C ASN A 556 19.39 -11.32 25.94
N SER A 557 20.36 -11.46 26.84
CA SER A 557 20.46 -12.65 27.69
C SER A 557 19.28 -12.74 28.66
N PRO A 558 18.44 -13.79 28.60
CA PRO A 558 18.56 -15.03 27.81
C PRO A 558 17.79 -15.10 26.51
N LEU A 559 16.75 -14.27 26.43
CA LEU A 559 15.57 -14.55 25.63
C LEU A 559 15.88 -14.49 24.14
N GLY A 560 17.08 -13.99 23.79
CA GLY A 560 17.38 -13.38 22.53
C GLY A 560 16.29 -12.37 22.28
N HIS A 561 15.37 -12.74 21.40
CA HIS A 561 14.26 -11.90 20.98
C HIS A 561 13.00 -12.01 21.86
N GLY A 562 12.86 -13.04 22.69
CA GLY A 562 11.74 -13.17 23.65
C GLY A 562 10.37 -13.46 23.04
N LEU A 563 10.36 -13.92 21.79
CA LEU A 563 9.24 -14.57 21.13
C LEU A 563 9.76 -15.93 20.62
N PHE A 564 9.13 -17.02 21.06
CA PHE A 564 9.55 -18.39 20.80
C PHE A 564 8.63 -19.09 19.80
N SER A 565 9.24 -19.92 18.95
CA SER A 565 8.57 -20.85 18.04
C SER A 565 9.48 -22.08 17.83
N ILE A 566 9.35 -22.78 16.70
CA ILE A 566 10.15 -23.97 16.37
C ILE A 566 10.91 -23.86 15.05
N LEU A 567 12.01 -24.60 14.96
CA LEU A 567 12.79 -24.89 13.75
C LEU A 567 12.20 -26.10 12.98
N PRO A 568 12.67 -26.35 11.73
CA PRO A 568 12.25 -27.50 10.91
C PRO A 568 12.47 -28.89 11.52
N ASP A 569 13.33 -29.01 12.53
CA ASP A 569 13.57 -30.23 13.30
C ASP A 569 12.66 -30.36 14.55
N GLY A 570 11.73 -29.42 14.74
CA GLY A 570 10.86 -29.32 15.92
C GLY A 570 11.51 -28.72 17.16
N THR A 571 12.78 -28.32 17.11
CA THR A 571 13.46 -27.72 18.27
C THR A 571 13.02 -26.27 18.50
N ILE A 572 12.93 -25.88 19.78
CA ILE A 572 12.47 -24.55 20.18
C ILE A 572 13.55 -23.50 19.89
N ILE A 573 13.15 -22.41 19.23
CA ILE A 573 14.01 -21.27 18.90
C ILE A 573 13.32 -19.94 19.22
N ASP A 574 14.09 -18.88 19.46
CA ASP A 574 13.62 -17.50 19.58
C ASP A 574 13.91 -16.70 18.30
N GLY A 575 13.14 -15.65 18.03
CA GLY A 575 13.36 -14.80 16.87
C GLY A 575 12.58 -13.48 16.93
N CYS A 576 12.98 -12.51 16.11
CA CYS A 576 12.23 -11.26 15.94
C CYS A 576 11.89 -10.94 14.49
N GLY A 577 10.73 -10.32 14.29
CA GLY A 577 10.36 -9.74 13.00
C GLY A 577 8.91 -9.26 12.95
N THR A 578 8.65 -8.32 12.04
CA THR A 578 7.27 -8.00 11.63
C THR A 578 6.57 -9.20 10.99
N SER A 579 7.34 -10.14 10.41
CA SER A 579 6.93 -11.48 9.99
C SER A 579 6.44 -12.39 11.12
N TYR A 580 6.80 -12.11 12.38
CA TYR A 580 6.38 -12.90 13.54
C TYR A 580 5.26 -12.22 14.35
N ALA A 581 5.11 -10.89 14.23
CA ALA A 581 3.92 -10.18 14.70
C ALA A 581 2.69 -10.46 13.81
N SER A 582 2.86 -10.47 12.48
CA SER A 582 1.78 -10.68 11.49
C SER A 582 0.92 -11.94 11.74
N PRO A 583 1.49 -13.16 11.90
CA PRO A 583 0.70 -14.38 12.07
C PRO A 583 -0.06 -14.45 13.38
N LEU A 584 0.31 -13.69 14.42
CA LEU A 584 -0.46 -13.67 15.67
C LEU A 584 -1.79 -12.91 15.50
N VAL A 585 -1.78 -11.81 14.76
CA VAL A 585 -3.02 -11.10 14.36
C VAL A 585 -3.84 -11.96 13.40
N ALA A 586 -3.18 -12.62 12.44
CA ALA A 586 -3.84 -13.55 11.53
C ALA A 586 -4.49 -14.73 12.28
N LYS A 587 -3.87 -15.25 13.34
CA LYS A 587 -4.46 -16.27 14.22
C LYS A 587 -5.74 -15.76 14.89
N THR A 588 -5.73 -14.58 15.51
CA THR A 588 -6.97 -13.97 16.07
C THR A 588 -8.04 -13.79 15.00
N ALA A 589 -7.67 -13.40 13.77
CA ALA A 589 -8.61 -13.29 12.67
C ALA A 589 -9.20 -14.66 12.23
N ALA A 590 -8.39 -15.73 12.27
CA ALA A 590 -8.84 -17.09 11.98
C ALA A 590 -9.72 -17.67 13.09
N VAL A 591 -9.47 -17.34 14.36
CA VAL A 591 -10.36 -17.71 15.47
C VAL A 591 -11.69 -16.95 15.36
N LEU A 592 -11.67 -15.66 15.00
CA LEU A 592 -12.89 -14.89 14.73
C LEU A 592 -13.72 -15.46 13.57
N ASP A 593 -13.09 -15.71 12.42
CA ASP A 593 -13.75 -16.30 11.24
C ASP A 593 -14.28 -17.72 11.53
N HIS A 594 -13.67 -18.46 12.45
CA HIS A 594 -14.17 -19.76 12.90
C HIS A 594 -15.31 -19.66 13.94
N ALA A 595 -15.25 -18.70 14.86
CA ALA A 595 -16.22 -18.55 15.95
C ALA A 595 -17.54 -17.88 15.52
N ILE A 596 -17.55 -17.16 14.40
CA ILE A 596 -18.74 -16.53 13.83
C ILE A 596 -19.51 -17.55 12.95
N GLU A 597 -20.82 -17.66 13.15
CA GLU A 597 -21.67 -18.50 12.31
C GLU A 597 -21.89 -17.86 10.93
N GLY A 598 -21.28 -18.45 9.88
CA GLY A 598 -21.45 -18.06 8.47
C GLY A 598 -20.41 -17.07 7.92
N GLU A 599 -20.38 -16.92 6.59
CA GLU A 599 -19.36 -16.10 5.89
C GLU A 599 -19.63 -14.58 6.05
N VAL A 600 -19.08 -13.96 7.09
CA VAL A 600 -19.05 -12.48 7.24
C VAL A 600 -18.09 -11.82 6.25
N SER A 601 -18.31 -10.55 5.91
CA SER A 601 -17.42 -9.82 4.98
C SER A 601 -16.01 -9.62 5.56
N ARG A 602 -14.99 -9.52 4.69
CA ARG A 602 -13.61 -9.15 5.11
C ARG A 602 -13.62 -7.86 5.92
N GLU A 603 -14.35 -6.87 5.43
CA GLU A 603 -14.47 -5.55 6.05
C GLU A 603 -15.11 -5.63 7.45
N THR A 604 -15.95 -6.64 7.72
CA THR A 604 -16.45 -6.97 9.07
C THR A 604 -15.35 -7.54 9.97
N LEU A 605 -14.59 -8.54 9.51
CA LEU A 605 -13.50 -9.14 10.28
C LEU A 605 -12.40 -8.11 10.61
N ILE A 606 -11.98 -7.33 9.61
CA ILE A 606 -11.02 -6.23 9.77
C ILE A 606 -11.58 -5.19 10.74
N GLY A 607 -12.85 -4.80 10.59
CA GLY A 607 -13.52 -3.85 11.48
C GLY A 607 -13.59 -4.33 12.94
N LEU A 608 -13.87 -5.61 13.18
CA LEU A 608 -13.88 -6.21 14.53
C LEU A 608 -12.50 -6.13 15.19
N LEU A 609 -11.43 -6.51 14.49
CA LEU A 609 -10.05 -6.38 14.98
C LEU A 609 -9.69 -4.91 15.26
N VAL A 610 -10.00 -4.02 14.31
CA VAL A 610 -9.63 -2.60 14.31
C VAL A 610 -10.38 -1.77 15.37
N HIS A 611 -11.63 -2.10 15.67
CA HIS A 611 -12.43 -1.38 16.68
C HIS A 611 -12.09 -1.78 18.13
N HIS A 612 -11.61 -3.00 18.36
CA HIS A 612 -11.25 -3.48 19.70
C HIS A 612 -9.73 -3.40 19.98
N ALA A 613 -8.92 -2.98 19.02
CA ALA A 613 -7.48 -2.83 19.19
C ALA A 613 -7.10 -1.77 20.24
N GLU A 614 -6.28 -2.17 21.21
CA GLU A 614 -5.83 -1.30 22.30
C GLU A 614 -4.45 -0.70 21.96
N VAL A 615 -4.31 0.63 22.00
CA VAL A 615 -3.00 1.29 21.83
C VAL A 615 -2.10 0.93 23.02
N PRO A 616 -0.91 0.33 22.81
CA PRO A 616 -0.04 -0.09 23.92
C PRO A 616 0.33 1.05 24.87
N LEU A 617 0.41 0.74 26.17
CA LEU A 617 0.65 1.71 27.24
C LEU A 617 1.84 2.68 26.98
N PRO A 618 3.00 2.26 26.42
CA PRO A 618 4.11 3.18 26.12
C PRO A 618 3.75 4.30 25.13
N LEU A 619 2.69 4.15 24.33
CA LEU A 619 2.24 5.11 23.33
C LEU A 619 1.02 5.93 23.75
N GLN A 620 0.37 5.58 24.87
CA GLN A 620 -0.79 6.32 25.41
C GLN A 620 -0.36 7.68 26.01
N VAL A 621 0.93 7.88 26.29
CA VAL A 621 1.44 9.14 26.86
C VAL A 621 1.19 10.31 25.90
N LYS A 622 0.64 11.41 26.42
CA LYS A 622 0.19 12.59 25.64
C LYS A 622 1.18 13.12 24.59
N ALA A 623 2.49 13.02 24.84
CA ALA A 623 3.54 13.44 23.89
C ALA A 623 3.66 12.52 22.66
N LEU A 624 3.26 11.26 22.77
CA LEU A 624 3.41 10.21 21.76
C LEU A 624 2.10 9.93 21.00
N VAL A 625 0.94 10.32 21.53
CA VAL A 625 -0.37 10.22 20.85
C VAL A 625 -0.35 10.71 19.39
N PRO A 626 0.30 11.84 19.01
CA PRO A 626 0.34 12.30 17.62
C PRO A 626 1.08 11.36 16.64
N ILE A 627 1.94 10.47 17.15
CA ILE A 627 2.73 9.53 16.34
C ILE A 627 2.33 8.06 16.55
N ALA A 628 1.57 7.74 17.60
CA ALA A 628 1.15 6.38 17.94
C ALA A 628 0.48 5.66 16.75
N ARG A 629 -0.38 6.38 16.02
CA ARG A 629 -1.04 5.88 14.80
C ARG A 629 -0.09 5.47 13.67
N HIS A 630 1.12 6.04 13.60
CA HIS A 630 2.15 5.60 12.67
C HIS A 630 2.97 4.41 13.21
N MET A 631 3.04 4.20 14.52
CA MET A 631 3.79 3.06 15.09
C MET A 631 2.98 1.76 15.08
N VAL A 632 1.70 1.82 15.45
CA VAL A 632 0.88 0.64 15.78
C VAL A 632 -0.51 0.62 15.15
N GLY A 633 -0.81 1.60 14.29
CA GLY A 633 -2.13 1.71 13.68
C GLY A 633 -3.22 1.99 14.69
N PHE A 634 -4.19 1.10 14.84
CA PHE A 634 -5.24 1.17 15.85
C PHE A 634 -4.80 0.61 17.20
N GLY A 635 -3.82 -0.31 17.23
CA GLY A 635 -3.30 -0.91 18.46
C GLY A 635 -3.01 -2.40 18.29
N MET A 636 -2.95 -3.11 19.41
CA MET A 636 -2.91 -4.58 19.45
C MET A 636 -4.32 -5.11 19.72
N PRO A 637 -4.86 -6.04 18.90
CA PRO A 637 -6.15 -6.65 19.17
C PRO A 637 -6.08 -7.57 20.40
N PRO A 638 -7.16 -7.67 21.21
CA PRO A 638 -7.31 -8.73 22.20
C PRO A 638 -7.74 -10.05 21.53
N SER A 639 -7.93 -11.11 22.31
CA SER A 639 -8.41 -12.41 21.77
C SER A 639 -9.77 -12.31 21.10
N ALA A 640 -10.05 -13.23 20.18
CA ALA A 640 -11.35 -13.38 19.53
C ALA A 640 -12.53 -13.38 20.52
N ASP A 641 -12.42 -14.12 21.62
CA ASP A 641 -13.42 -14.14 22.71
C ASP A 641 -13.72 -12.71 23.23
N ARG A 642 -12.67 -11.92 23.50
CA ARG A 642 -12.76 -10.52 23.97
C ARG A 642 -13.24 -9.51 22.90
N ILE A 643 -13.33 -9.94 21.65
CA ILE A 643 -13.87 -9.16 20.52
C ILE A 643 -15.35 -9.50 20.30
N LEU A 644 -15.78 -10.71 20.64
CA LEU A 644 -17.16 -11.19 20.54
C LEU A 644 -17.97 -10.93 21.81
N GLU A 645 -17.33 -10.82 22.98
CA GLU A 645 -17.96 -10.47 24.26
C GLU A 645 -17.62 -9.04 24.72
N THR A 646 -18.64 -8.19 24.92
CA THR A 646 -18.50 -6.90 25.59
C THR A 646 -18.79 -7.01 27.09
N GLY A 647 -18.05 -6.24 27.90
CA GLY A 647 -18.28 -6.14 29.33
C GLY A 647 -19.49 -5.27 29.70
N ASP A 648 -19.95 -5.39 30.95
CA ASP A 648 -21.18 -4.82 31.53
C ASP A 648 -21.44 -3.30 31.34
N HIS A 649 -20.47 -2.55 30.79
CA HIS A 649 -20.55 -1.10 30.55
C HIS A 649 -20.26 -0.70 29.09
N ALA A 650 -20.24 -1.67 28.16
CA ALA A 650 -20.00 -1.44 26.73
C ALA A 650 -20.96 -2.27 25.86
N ILE A 651 -21.32 -1.73 24.70
CA ILE A 651 -22.13 -2.41 23.68
C ILE A 651 -21.50 -2.18 22.30
N THR A 652 -21.28 -3.27 21.57
CA THR A 652 -20.78 -3.24 20.18
C THR A 652 -21.90 -3.65 19.25
N LEU A 653 -22.27 -2.73 18.34
CA LEU A 653 -23.27 -2.95 17.29
C LEU A 653 -22.58 -3.10 15.94
N VAL A 654 -22.86 -4.18 15.21
CA VAL A 654 -22.27 -4.45 13.89
C VAL A 654 -23.30 -4.17 12.79
N PHE A 655 -23.01 -3.15 11.97
CA PHE A 655 -23.77 -2.79 10.77
C PHE A 655 -22.94 -3.13 9.53
N ALA A 656 -23.41 -4.09 8.71
CA ALA A 656 -22.73 -4.51 7.49
C ALA A 656 -23.66 -4.38 6.28
N SER A 657 -23.59 -3.27 5.54
CA SER A 657 -24.33 -3.06 4.29
C SER A 657 -23.49 -2.34 3.23
N ARG A 658 -24.04 -2.19 2.03
CA ARG A 658 -23.37 -1.66 0.83
C ARG A 658 -24.01 -0.34 0.38
N ILE A 659 -23.69 0.73 1.12
CA ILE A 659 -24.14 2.11 0.84
C ILE A 659 -23.94 2.43 -0.65
N ARG A 660 -25.04 2.68 -1.37
CA ARG A 660 -24.98 3.03 -2.79
C ARG A 660 -24.75 4.53 -2.95
N ARG A 661 -24.53 4.95 -4.20
CA ARG A 661 -24.30 6.35 -4.52
C ARG A 661 -25.49 7.22 -4.06
N ASP A 662 -25.17 8.34 -3.42
CA ASP A 662 -26.12 9.37 -2.95
C ASP A 662 -27.14 8.89 -1.88
N GLN A 663 -26.81 7.79 -1.17
CA GLN A 663 -27.44 7.36 0.10
C GLN A 663 -26.52 7.62 1.32
N GLN A 664 -27.09 7.47 2.52
CA GLN A 664 -26.37 7.41 3.81
C GLN A 664 -27.02 6.38 4.75
N ILE A 665 -26.27 5.85 5.72
CA ILE A 665 -26.83 5.03 6.82
C ILE A 665 -27.00 5.93 8.05
N ASN A 666 -28.19 5.96 8.64
CA ASN A 666 -28.52 6.78 9.81
C ASN A 666 -29.14 5.94 10.94
N PHE A 667 -28.32 5.51 11.88
CA PHE A 667 -28.77 4.81 13.08
C PHE A 667 -29.01 5.79 14.23
N ARG A 668 -30.29 6.09 14.52
CA ARG A 668 -30.70 6.96 15.63
C ARG A 668 -30.64 6.21 16.96
N PHE A 669 -29.45 6.11 17.55
CA PHE A 669 -29.27 5.52 18.88
C PHE A 669 -29.88 6.42 19.98
N PRO A 670 -30.88 5.95 20.75
CA PRO A 670 -31.39 6.68 21.90
C PRO A 670 -30.43 6.51 23.07
N TRP A 671 -29.72 7.57 23.44
CA TRP A 671 -28.93 7.58 24.67
C TRP A 671 -29.85 7.40 25.89
N PRO A 672 -29.46 6.60 26.91
CA PRO A 672 -30.17 6.54 28.17
C PRO A 672 -30.31 7.94 28.80
N ALA A 673 -31.40 8.18 29.52
CA ALA A 673 -31.51 9.36 30.37
C ALA A 673 -30.45 9.28 31.48
N SER A 674 -29.70 10.37 31.67
CA SER A 674 -28.61 10.54 32.63
C SER A 674 -29.10 10.79 34.05
#